data_AF-A0A7W9J267-F1
#
_entry.id   AF-A0A7W9J267-F1
#
_cell.length_a   1.000
_cell.length_b   1.000
_cell.length_c   1.000
_cell.angle_alpha   90.00
_cell.angle_beta   90.00
_cell.angle_gamma   90.00
#
_symmetry.space_group_name_H-M   'P 1'
#
loop_
_entity.id
_entity.type
_entity.pdbx_description
1 polymer ?
#
loop_
_entity_poly.entity_id
_entity_poly.type
_entity_poly.pdbx_seq_one_letter_code
_entity_poly.pdbx_strand_id
1 'polypeptide(L)'
;MIIKAVALAAAFLGVVSGGVRQVPEPEFPYPVTNYQEDNRGQFHFSSRGGWMNDVNAPLYYRGVYHLYYQHNPHGLAWDTMHWGHATSTDLVHWQQKPIALEPGVHPGDLWSGGGVVDTRNVTGLKAGDDDPIVVYSGTNGVTVFYSLDGGNTFSTFADGKKVVVPPAKTSRDPKVFWDPDAQRWGMVVWTDQGGNGADFYTSANLLDWTFASRYQADWLFECPDMVRMPYEGGHRWVLSDGGGEYVVGSFTDGTFRTTQPVPQKINQTDTYAGAGYYAALTFENLPTDRVVSMAWQGQNQGTSWTGNASFPVEQRLRSTGGQPRVVSTPVPEIAGLRESTRSWVGRTLDKDSAKRLLAGVQADTYEIEASVDVRQARSVGFRLHTSPDGWSDRDVVYDVAKGTLDGTPLRAEGGRVKLRLLVDRGQLEVFGNDGEVYQSRNVNFDSLPGGDGVELVVDGKVRLESLKIHDLSSIWKRPGESTLKTNIAGDWYPASGNWTDATGGKQGQASGDAFYLSKASGSDFTLEGDVRLVSGTAAALTFRASKDASRHYTVNIDADAGVVKLWRPGRDIAAFPAPIERNRTYHLKVKAVGSQFTVWLDGQQVISASDGEIASGQFGLNVFRGTAVLQNVRRS
;
A
#
# COMPACT_ATOMS: atom_id res chain seq x y z
N MET A 1 7.78 68.44 -56.07
CA MET A 1 6.72 67.81 -55.25
C MET A 1 7.21 66.42 -54.86
N ILE A 2 7.69 66.32 -53.61
CA ILE A 2 7.79 65.14 -52.73
C ILE A 2 8.55 63.90 -53.26
N ILE A 3 9.82 63.84 -52.86
CA ILE A 3 10.60 62.62 -52.61
C ILE A 3 10.03 61.96 -51.34
N LYS A 4 9.75 60.65 -51.36
CA LYS A 4 9.54 59.85 -50.13
C LYS A 4 10.58 58.75 -50.03
N ALA A 5 11.31 58.83 -48.94
CA ALA A 5 12.40 57.96 -48.53
C ALA A 5 11.90 56.59 -48.06
N VAL A 6 12.74 55.59 -48.30
CA VAL A 6 12.68 54.23 -47.74
C VAL A 6 13.10 54.30 -46.27
N ALA A 7 12.29 53.75 -45.38
CA ALA A 7 12.64 53.57 -43.97
C ALA A 7 12.62 52.08 -43.61
N LEU A 8 13.75 51.63 -43.06
CA LEU A 8 13.99 50.34 -42.42
C LEU A 8 13.07 50.18 -41.19
N ALA A 9 12.40 49.05 -41.05
CA ALA A 9 11.78 48.64 -39.78
C ALA A 9 12.32 47.25 -39.38
N ALA A 10 13.06 47.23 -38.28
CA ALA A 10 13.54 46.02 -37.64
C ALA A 10 12.36 45.24 -37.04
N ALA A 11 12.22 43.97 -37.41
CA ALA A 11 11.28 43.06 -36.78
C ALA A 11 11.86 42.59 -35.43
N PHE A 12 11.24 43.03 -34.32
CA PHE A 12 11.46 42.43 -33.01
C PHE A 12 10.89 41.00 -33.02
N LEU A 13 11.75 39.99 -32.87
CA LEU A 13 11.35 38.65 -32.46
C LEU A 13 10.81 38.72 -31.04
N GLY A 14 9.49 38.68 -30.90
CA GLY A 14 8.84 38.44 -29.61
C GLY A 14 9.13 37.02 -29.18
N VAL A 15 9.87 36.88 -28.07
CA VAL A 15 9.96 35.63 -27.31
C VAL A 15 8.55 35.31 -26.82
N VAL A 16 7.91 34.31 -27.43
CA VAL A 16 6.71 33.71 -26.87
C VAL A 16 7.18 32.86 -25.69
N SER A 17 7.12 33.43 -24.49
CA SER A 17 7.19 32.66 -23.26
C SER A 17 5.97 31.74 -23.24
N GLY A 18 6.15 30.48 -23.65
CA GLY A 18 5.18 29.42 -23.45
C GLY A 18 4.92 29.31 -21.96
N GLY A 19 3.79 29.85 -21.51
CA GLY A 19 3.36 29.72 -20.13
C GLY A 19 3.22 28.24 -19.81
N VAL A 20 3.95 27.78 -18.80
CA VAL A 20 3.67 26.51 -18.13
C VAL A 20 2.21 26.57 -17.72
N ARG A 21 1.36 25.79 -18.39
CA ARG A 21 -0.01 25.61 -17.95
C ARG A 21 0.10 24.93 -16.58
N GLN A 22 -0.17 25.68 -15.52
CA GLN A 22 -0.39 25.09 -14.19
C GLN A 22 -1.49 24.06 -14.36
N VAL A 23 -1.10 22.79 -14.34
CA VAL A 23 -2.02 21.67 -14.19
C VAL A 23 -2.69 21.90 -12.83
N PRO A 24 -4.02 21.84 -12.73
CA PRO A 24 -4.69 21.88 -11.43
C PRO A 24 -4.02 20.84 -10.53
N GLU A 25 -3.75 21.19 -9.28
CA GLU A 25 -3.29 20.23 -8.27
C GLU A 25 -4.09 18.92 -8.39
N PRO A 26 -3.46 17.73 -8.18
CA PRO A 26 -4.19 16.47 -8.25
C PRO A 26 -5.47 16.59 -7.44
N GLU A 27 -6.56 16.08 -8.00
CA GLU A 27 -7.94 16.31 -7.54
C GLU A 27 -8.18 15.92 -6.05
N PHE A 28 -7.19 15.29 -5.38
CA PHE A 28 -7.28 14.77 -4.03
C PHE A 28 -5.99 14.86 -3.22
N PRO A 29 -6.07 15.20 -1.93
CA PRO A 29 -5.47 14.37 -0.91
C PRO A 29 -6.37 13.13 -0.66
N TYR A 30 -5.78 11.94 -0.67
CA TYR A 30 -6.44 10.70 -0.26
C TYR A 30 -7.07 10.84 1.14
N PRO A 31 -8.14 10.08 1.45
CA PRO A 31 -8.66 10.01 2.80
C PRO A 31 -7.54 9.62 3.77
N VAL A 32 -7.49 10.31 4.91
CA VAL A 32 -6.55 9.95 5.98
C VAL A 32 -7.02 8.64 6.58
N THR A 33 -6.16 7.64 6.55
CA THR A 33 -6.35 6.38 7.26
C THR A 33 -5.12 6.07 8.09
N ASN A 34 -5.37 5.32 9.15
CA ASN A 34 -4.38 4.78 10.05
C ASN A 34 -4.11 3.28 9.74
N TYR A 35 -4.77 2.74 8.70
CA TYR A 35 -4.66 1.35 8.27
C TYR A 35 -5.02 0.33 9.37
N GLN A 36 -5.92 0.66 10.29
CA GLN A 36 -6.43 -0.26 11.32
C GLN A 36 -7.88 -0.67 11.10
N GLU A 37 -8.44 -0.43 9.91
CA GLU A 37 -9.77 -0.94 9.57
C GLU A 37 -9.78 -2.48 9.53
N ASP A 38 -10.97 -3.07 9.66
CA ASP A 38 -11.15 -4.51 9.54
C ASP A 38 -10.61 -5.04 8.20
N ASN A 39 -10.04 -6.25 8.22
CA ASN A 39 -9.37 -6.92 7.09
C ASN A 39 -8.18 -6.14 6.49
N ARG A 40 -7.79 -4.99 7.06
CA ARG A 40 -6.69 -4.20 6.54
C ARG A 40 -5.38 -4.93 6.75
N GLY A 41 -4.85 -5.47 5.66
CA GLY A 41 -3.53 -6.09 5.67
C GLY A 41 -2.48 -5.13 6.23
N GLN A 42 -1.70 -5.59 7.20
CA GLN A 42 -0.64 -4.85 7.87
C GLN A 42 0.70 -4.99 7.16
N PHE A 43 0.86 -5.93 6.22
CA PHE A 43 2.07 -6.04 5.41
C PHE A 43 1.81 -6.31 3.92
N HIS A 44 0.56 -6.20 3.49
CA HIS A 44 0.14 -6.15 2.08
C HIS A 44 -0.25 -4.73 1.69
N PHE A 45 0.25 -4.24 0.56
CA PHE A 45 -0.08 -2.89 0.10
C PHE A 45 -1.57 -2.77 -0.29
N SER A 46 -2.25 -1.78 0.27
CA SER A 46 -3.57 -1.31 -0.16
C SER A 46 -3.59 0.22 -0.20
N SER A 47 -4.45 0.80 -1.05
CA SER A 47 -4.64 2.25 -1.08
C SER A 47 -5.31 2.73 0.21
N ARG A 48 -5.06 3.99 0.58
CA ARG A 48 -5.67 4.66 1.75
C ARG A 48 -7.20 4.60 1.75
N GLY A 49 -7.80 4.63 0.57
CA GLY A 49 -9.22 4.42 0.35
C GLY A 49 -9.51 4.15 -1.12
N GLY A 50 -10.78 3.98 -1.45
CA GLY A 50 -11.24 3.74 -2.83
C GLY A 50 -11.03 2.31 -3.32
N TRP A 51 -11.28 2.10 -4.60
CA TRP A 51 -11.12 0.82 -5.30
C TRP A 51 -9.72 0.70 -5.89
N MET A 52 -9.05 -0.40 -5.62
CA MET A 52 -7.80 -0.80 -6.27
C MET A 52 -8.04 -2.11 -7.05
N ASN A 53 -7.61 -2.17 -8.30
CA ASN A 53 -7.45 -3.45 -9.00
C ASN A 53 -6.02 -3.71 -9.45
N ASP A 54 -5.84 -4.09 -10.71
CA ASP A 54 -4.61 -4.55 -11.35
C ASP A 54 -3.40 -3.73 -10.93
N VAL A 55 -2.29 -4.41 -10.63
CA VAL A 55 -1.00 -3.75 -10.54
C VAL A 55 -0.57 -3.31 -11.93
N ASN A 56 0.07 -2.15 -12.04
CA ASN A 56 0.53 -1.57 -13.30
C ASN A 56 1.97 -1.09 -13.19
N ALA A 57 2.69 -1.25 -14.30
CA ALA A 57 4.08 -0.87 -14.48
C ALA A 57 4.98 -1.07 -13.23
N PRO A 58 5.02 -2.26 -12.59
CA PRO A 58 5.97 -2.47 -11.50
C PRO A 58 7.38 -2.34 -12.06
N LEU A 59 8.20 -1.44 -11.49
CA LEU A 59 9.56 -1.20 -12.00
C LEU A 59 10.49 -0.71 -10.90
N TYR A 60 11.79 -0.86 -11.11
CA TYR A 60 12.82 -0.34 -10.22
C TYR A 60 13.60 0.81 -10.87
N TYR A 61 13.79 1.88 -10.12
CA TYR A 61 14.58 3.03 -10.54
C TYR A 61 15.33 3.64 -9.35
N ARG A 62 16.67 3.73 -9.46
CA ARG A 62 17.55 4.41 -8.49
C ARG A 62 17.29 4.10 -7.01
N GLY A 63 17.16 2.82 -6.66
CA GLY A 63 16.93 2.41 -5.26
C GLY A 63 15.46 2.37 -4.85
N VAL A 64 14.54 2.71 -5.74
CA VAL A 64 13.11 2.79 -5.47
C VAL A 64 12.36 1.81 -6.37
N TYR A 65 11.53 0.98 -5.76
CA TYR A 65 10.52 0.17 -6.41
C TYR A 65 9.25 1.01 -6.57
N HIS A 66 8.75 1.11 -7.79
CA HIS A 66 7.50 1.76 -8.13
C HIS A 66 6.44 0.70 -8.39
N LEU A 67 5.26 0.92 -7.83
CA LEU A 67 4.05 0.15 -8.09
C LEU A 67 2.95 1.13 -8.46
N TYR A 68 2.52 1.12 -9.72
CA TYR A 68 1.29 1.79 -10.13
C TYR A 68 0.15 0.78 -10.07
N TYR A 69 -1.08 1.24 -10.12
CA TYR A 69 -2.24 0.36 -10.06
C TYR A 69 -3.51 1.06 -10.56
N GLN A 70 -4.42 0.29 -11.14
CA GLN A 70 -5.75 0.79 -11.50
C GLN A 70 -6.50 1.21 -10.24
N HIS A 71 -7.08 2.41 -10.27
CA HIS A 71 -7.65 3.03 -9.09
C HIS A 71 -8.91 3.86 -9.37
N ASN A 72 -9.97 3.66 -8.58
CA ASN A 72 -11.03 4.65 -8.41
C ASN A 72 -10.91 5.29 -7.01
N PRO A 73 -10.41 6.53 -6.90
CA PRO A 73 -10.25 7.20 -5.61
C PRO A 73 -11.59 7.68 -5.01
N HIS A 74 -12.67 7.70 -5.78
CA HIS A 74 -13.95 8.31 -5.41
C HIS A 74 -14.98 7.32 -4.86
N GLY A 75 -14.73 6.02 -4.99
CA GLY A 75 -15.70 5.00 -4.63
C GLY A 75 -15.10 3.62 -4.43
N LEU A 76 -15.91 2.72 -3.89
CA LEU A 76 -15.56 1.32 -3.63
C LEU A 76 -16.04 0.38 -4.74
N ALA A 77 -16.29 0.92 -5.92
CA ALA A 77 -16.70 0.18 -7.10
C ALA A 77 -15.82 0.58 -8.28
N TRP A 78 -15.70 -0.33 -9.25
CA TRP A 78 -15.07 0.00 -10.51
C TRP A 78 -15.86 1.11 -11.24
N ASP A 79 -15.14 2.13 -11.73
CA ASP A 79 -15.68 3.30 -12.42
C ASP A 79 -14.56 3.92 -13.30
N THR A 80 -14.58 5.24 -13.50
CA THR A 80 -13.55 6.03 -14.17
C THR A 80 -12.19 5.82 -13.50
N MET A 81 -11.32 5.10 -14.20
CA MET A 81 -10.04 4.63 -13.68
C MET A 81 -8.93 5.67 -13.78
N HIS A 82 -8.10 5.66 -12.74
CA HIS A 82 -6.85 6.38 -12.61
C HIS A 82 -5.70 5.37 -12.48
N TRP A 83 -4.46 5.85 -12.63
CA TRP A 83 -3.30 5.12 -12.11
C TRP A 83 -2.91 5.71 -10.76
N GLY A 84 -3.17 4.96 -9.69
CA GLY A 84 -2.56 5.22 -8.39
C GLY A 84 -1.07 4.90 -8.40
N HIS A 85 -0.35 5.33 -7.37
CA HIS A 85 1.09 5.14 -7.27
C HIS A 85 1.53 4.88 -5.83
N ALA A 86 2.44 3.92 -5.65
CA ALA A 86 3.15 3.69 -4.42
C ALA A 86 4.63 3.40 -4.70
N THR A 87 5.48 3.74 -3.73
CA THR A 87 6.91 3.44 -3.79
C THR A 87 7.38 2.72 -2.56
N SER A 88 8.38 1.86 -2.71
CA SER A 88 9.11 1.22 -1.60
C SER A 88 10.61 1.22 -1.90
N THR A 89 11.45 1.20 -0.87
CA THR A 89 12.91 0.97 -1.02
C THR A 89 13.31 -0.48 -0.78
N ASP A 90 12.38 -1.34 -0.35
CA ASP A 90 12.65 -2.71 0.10
C ASP A 90 11.55 -3.72 -0.31
N LEU A 91 10.63 -3.35 -1.21
CA LEU A 91 9.44 -4.10 -1.61
C LEU A 91 8.40 -4.33 -0.50
N VAL A 92 8.68 -3.93 0.73
CA VAL A 92 7.86 -4.25 1.90
C VAL A 92 7.19 -3.01 2.47
N HIS A 93 7.96 -1.96 2.76
CA HIS A 93 7.44 -0.71 3.31
C HIS A 93 7.00 0.22 2.17
N TRP A 94 5.70 0.20 1.89
CA TRP A 94 5.10 0.99 0.81
C TRP A 94 4.62 2.37 1.28
N GLN A 95 4.96 3.40 0.52
CA GLN A 95 4.42 4.74 0.65
C GLN A 95 3.54 5.05 -0.55
N GLN A 96 2.24 5.23 -0.32
CA GLN A 96 1.34 5.76 -1.33
C GLN A 96 1.73 7.20 -1.71
N LYS A 97 1.77 7.48 -3.00
CA LYS A 97 2.09 8.75 -3.65
C LYS A 97 0.82 9.34 -4.28
N PRO A 98 0.83 10.61 -4.74
CA PRO A 98 -0.26 11.18 -5.53
C PRO A 98 -0.60 10.33 -6.75
N ILE A 99 -1.79 10.55 -7.31
CA ILE A 99 -2.23 9.91 -8.56
C ILE A 99 -1.22 10.21 -9.68
N ALA A 100 -0.82 9.17 -10.41
CA ALA A 100 0.15 9.27 -11.50
C ALA A 100 -0.52 9.62 -12.84
N LEU A 101 -1.62 8.94 -13.19
CA LEU A 101 -2.42 9.24 -14.38
C LEU A 101 -3.89 9.48 -13.98
N GLU A 102 -4.47 10.57 -14.51
CA GLU A 102 -5.80 11.08 -14.16
C GLU A 102 -6.58 11.43 -15.44
N PRO A 103 -7.81 10.95 -15.66
CA PRO A 103 -8.57 11.17 -16.90
C PRO A 103 -8.85 12.65 -17.24
N GLY A 104 -8.90 13.54 -16.24
CA GLY A 104 -9.05 14.98 -16.45
C GLY A 104 -7.81 15.68 -16.98
N VAL A 105 -6.64 15.06 -16.83
CA VAL A 105 -5.32 15.60 -17.21
C VAL A 105 -4.72 14.83 -18.39
N HIS A 106 -4.89 13.51 -18.38
CA HIS A 106 -4.27 12.56 -19.30
C HIS A 106 -5.36 12.00 -20.22
N PRO A 107 -5.21 12.10 -21.56
CA PRO A 107 -6.23 11.66 -22.49
C PRO A 107 -6.29 10.14 -22.62
N GLY A 108 -7.49 9.65 -22.93
CA GLY A 108 -7.75 8.24 -23.23
C GLY A 108 -8.27 7.45 -22.04
N ASP A 109 -8.59 6.19 -22.29
CA ASP A 109 -9.01 5.25 -21.26
C ASP A 109 -7.75 4.74 -20.54
N LEU A 110 -7.53 5.20 -19.31
CA LEU A 110 -6.36 4.87 -18.49
C LEU A 110 -6.51 3.47 -17.87
N TRP A 111 -6.50 2.45 -18.72
CA TRP A 111 -6.58 1.04 -18.34
C TRP A 111 -5.19 0.49 -18.03
N SER A 112 -5.13 -0.78 -17.62
CA SER A 112 -3.90 -1.44 -17.20
C SER A 112 -2.79 -1.40 -18.24
N GLY A 113 -1.56 -1.56 -17.76
CA GLY A 113 -0.39 -1.63 -18.62
C GLY A 113 0.94 -1.62 -17.87
N GLY A 114 2.01 -1.64 -18.65
CA GLY A 114 3.39 -1.78 -18.19
C GLY A 114 4.22 -0.51 -18.40
N GLY A 115 5.47 -0.58 -17.97
CA GLY A 115 6.41 0.52 -18.14
C GLY A 115 7.85 0.08 -17.92
N VAL A 116 8.78 0.91 -18.38
CA VAL A 116 10.22 0.66 -18.32
C VAL A 116 10.97 1.97 -18.04
N VAL A 117 12.19 1.85 -17.52
CA VAL A 117 13.14 2.95 -17.43
C VAL A 117 13.99 3.00 -18.70
N ASP A 118 13.92 4.10 -19.43
CA ASP A 118 14.76 4.38 -20.60
C ASP A 118 16.15 4.89 -20.19
N THR A 119 16.94 3.98 -19.59
CA THR A 119 18.32 4.26 -19.14
C THR A 119 19.30 4.63 -20.26
N ARG A 120 18.91 4.41 -21.52
CA ARG A 120 19.74 4.70 -22.70
C ARG A 120 19.27 5.95 -23.45
N ASN A 121 18.20 6.59 -22.98
CA ASN A 121 17.53 7.71 -23.64
C ASN A 121 17.22 7.43 -25.12
N VAL A 122 16.78 6.21 -25.45
CA VAL A 122 16.42 5.84 -26.84
C VAL A 122 15.16 6.56 -27.32
N THR A 123 14.34 7.03 -26.39
CA THR A 123 13.17 7.89 -26.66
C THR A 123 13.58 9.31 -27.07
N GLY A 124 14.75 9.77 -26.64
CA GLY A 124 15.16 11.17 -26.75
C GLY A 124 14.40 12.14 -25.82
N LEU A 125 13.56 11.63 -24.90
CA LEU A 125 12.71 12.46 -24.03
C LEU A 125 13.44 13.03 -22.80
N LYS A 126 14.63 12.53 -22.47
CA LYS A 126 15.34 12.94 -21.27
C LYS A 126 15.60 14.45 -21.25
N ALA A 127 15.12 15.10 -20.20
CA ALA A 127 15.46 16.49 -19.86
C ALA A 127 15.82 16.55 -18.38
N GLY A 128 17.12 16.70 -18.08
CA GLY A 128 17.64 16.74 -16.70
C GLY A 128 18.32 15.45 -16.27
N ASP A 129 18.39 15.23 -14.96
CA ASP A 129 19.22 14.17 -14.37
C ASP A 129 18.54 12.80 -14.39
N ASP A 130 17.20 12.76 -14.32
CA ASP A 130 16.45 11.52 -14.29
C ASP A 130 16.32 10.88 -15.67
N ASP A 131 16.48 9.55 -15.73
CA ASP A 131 16.17 8.77 -16.92
C ASP A 131 14.65 8.71 -17.10
N PRO A 132 14.13 8.83 -18.33
CA PRO A 132 12.69 8.78 -18.56
C PRO A 132 12.09 7.45 -18.08
N ILE A 133 11.06 7.53 -17.25
CA ILE A 133 10.18 6.38 -16.99
C ILE A 133 9.05 6.46 -17.99
N VAL A 134 8.91 5.45 -18.84
CA VAL A 134 7.91 5.41 -19.91
C VAL A 134 6.89 4.34 -19.57
N VAL A 135 5.62 4.71 -19.54
CA VAL A 135 4.50 3.81 -19.26
C VAL A 135 3.53 3.79 -20.44
N TYR A 136 2.88 2.64 -20.59
CA TYR A 136 2.00 2.32 -21.69
C TYR A 136 0.65 1.93 -21.10
N SER A 137 -0.42 2.54 -21.59
CA SER A 137 -1.78 2.32 -21.07
C SER A 137 -2.78 2.46 -22.21
N GLY A 138 -3.88 1.73 -22.12
CA GLY A 138 -5.02 1.95 -23.01
C GLY A 138 -5.83 0.70 -23.31
N THR A 139 -7.09 0.94 -23.68
CA THR A 139 -7.96 -0.02 -24.36
C THR A 139 -8.21 0.46 -25.79
N ASN A 140 -8.32 -0.47 -26.74
CA ASN A 140 -8.48 -0.16 -28.16
C ASN A 140 -7.32 0.69 -28.73
N GLY A 141 -6.11 0.39 -28.29
CA GLY A 141 -4.88 1.09 -28.67
C GLY A 141 -4.10 1.59 -27.46
N VAL A 142 -2.79 1.75 -27.65
CA VAL A 142 -1.83 2.03 -26.59
C VAL A 142 -1.39 3.49 -26.68
N THR A 143 -1.58 4.23 -25.59
CA THR A 143 -1.06 5.58 -25.39
C THR A 143 0.20 5.52 -24.53
N VAL A 144 1.14 6.44 -24.77
CA VAL A 144 2.39 6.55 -24.02
C VAL A 144 2.36 7.76 -23.11
N PHE A 145 2.81 7.55 -21.88
CA PHE A 145 3.07 8.60 -20.91
C PHE A 145 4.51 8.48 -20.42
N TYR A 146 5.12 9.60 -20.05
CA TYR A 146 6.49 9.60 -19.58
C TYR A 146 6.68 10.53 -18.38
N SER A 147 7.53 10.10 -17.45
CA SER A 147 7.96 10.89 -16.31
C SER A 147 9.44 11.24 -16.45
N LEU A 148 9.78 12.48 -16.11
CA LEU A 148 11.15 13.03 -16.08
C LEU A 148 11.56 13.46 -14.66
N ASP A 149 10.78 13.08 -13.64
CA ASP A 149 10.98 13.46 -12.24
C ASP A 149 11.07 12.23 -11.33
N GLY A 150 11.61 11.13 -11.88
CA GLY A 150 11.78 9.87 -11.17
C GLY A 150 10.47 9.12 -10.91
N GLY A 151 9.45 9.30 -11.76
CA GLY A 151 8.21 8.53 -11.72
C GLY A 151 7.11 9.13 -10.84
N ASN A 152 7.19 10.42 -10.52
CA ASN A 152 6.20 11.07 -9.64
C ASN A 152 5.07 11.73 -10.44
N THR A 153 5.39 12.39 -11.55
CA THR A 153 4.40 13.00 -12.45
C THR A 153 4.63 12.56 -13.89
N PHE A 154 3.55 12.48 -14.66
CA PHE A 154 3.58 12.03 -16.04
C PHE A 154 3.11 13.10 -17.01
N SER A 155 3.77 13.15 -18.15
CA SER A 155 3.37 13.92 -19.32
C SER A 155 2.86 12.98 -20.41
N THR A 156 1.87 13.43 -21.17
CA THR A 156 1.37 12.67 -22.32
C THR A 156 2.34 12.81 -23.51
N PHE A 157 2.72 11.69 -24.11
CA PHE A 157 3.50 11.71 -25.34
C PHE A 157 2.60 12.04 -26.55
N ALA A 158 3.08 12.92 -27.43
CA ALA A 158 2.45 13.25 -28.71
C ALA A 158 0.94 13.52 -28.63
N ASP A 159 0.50 14.31 -27.64
CA ASP A 159 -0.89 14.70 -27.39
C ASP A 159 -1.87 13.51 -27.33
N GLY A 160 -1.40 12.36 -26.85
CA GLY A 160 -2.23 11.16 -26.67
C GLY A 160 -2.37 10.32 -27.92
N LYS A 161 -1.49 10.49 -28.92
CA LYS A 161 -1.46 9.64 -30.10
C LYS A 161 -1.27 8.17 -29.68
N LYS A 162 -2.14 7.30 -30.21
CA LYS A 162 -1.99 5.85 -30.07
C LYS A 162 -0.77 5.37 -30.85
N VAL A 163 0.22 4.78 -30.16
CA VAL A 163 1.46 4.25 -30.75
C VAL A 163 1.30 2.83 -31.29
N VAL A 164 0.33 2.09 -30.73
CA VAL A 164 -0.14 0.79 -31.22
C VAL A 164 -1.66 0.86 -31.33
N VAL A 165 -2.21 0.36 -32.43
CA VAL A 165 -3.66 0.25 -32.64
C VAL A 165 -3.95 -1.18 -33.09
N PRO A 166 -4.22 -2.09 -32.15
CA PRO A 166 -4.59 -3.46 -32.51
C PRO A 166 -5.89 -3.43 -33.34
N PRO A 167 -6.05 -4.33 -34.31
CA PRO A 167 -7.26 -4.36 -35.13
C PRO A 167 -8.56 -4.64 -34.35
N ALA A 168 -8.46 -5.34 -33.22
CA ALA A 168 -9.62 -5.61 -32.38
C ALA A 168 -9.84 -4.54 -31.31
N LYS A 169 -11.11 -4.25 -31.06
CA LYS A 169 -11.53 -3.06 -30.30
C LYS A 169 -11.45 -3.20 -28.79
N THR A 170 -11.22 -4.40 -28.26
CA THR A 170 -11.10 -4.60 -26.81
C THR A 170 -9.66 -4.85 -26.37
N SER A 171 -8.69 -4.89 -27.31
CA SER A 171 -7.28 -5.15 -27.00
C SER A 171 -6.69 -4.12 -26.04
N ARG A 172 -5.93 -4.61 -25.05
CA ARG A 172 -5.50 -3.84 -23.87
C ARG A 172 -4.29 -4.47 -23.17
N ASP A 173 -3.87 -3.84 -22.08
CA ASP A 173 -2.87 -4.31 -21.12
C ASP A 173 -1.46 -4.50 -21.72
N PRO A 174 -0.85 -3.45 -22.28
CA PRO A 174 0.47 -3.54 -22.90
C PRO A 174 1.58 -3.76 -21.86
N LYS A 175 2.30 -4.88 -21.94
CA LYS A 175 3.56 -5.10 -21.19
C LYS A 175 4.75 -4.90 -22.11
N VAL A 176 5.73 -4.11 -21.67
CA VAL A 176 6.99 -3.84 -22.40
C VAL A 176 8.15 -4.55 -21.72
N PHE A 177 9.06 -5.11 -22.53
CA PHE A 177 10.23 -5.85 -22.07
C PHE A 177 11.43 -5.64 -23.01
N TRP A 178 12.64 -5.87 -22.51
CA TRP A 178 13.87 -5.81 -23.31
C TRP A 178 14.30 -7.21 -23.81
N ASP A 179 14.51 -7.37 -25.11
CA ASP A 179 15.11 -8.57 -25.72
C ASP A 179 16.62 -8.36 -25.85
N PRO A 180 17.46 -8.93 -24.95
CA PRO A 180 18.90 -8.72 -24.99
C PRO A 180 19.57 -9.44 -26.17
N ASP A 181 18.97 -10.48 -26.73
CA ASP A 181 19.58 -11.25 -27.82
C ASP A 181 19.44 -10.50 -29.14
N ALA A 182 18.30 -9.85 -29.36
CA ALA A 182 18.07 -9.01 -30.54
C ALA A 182 18.37 -7.52 -30.33
N GLN A 183 18.73 -7.10 -29.12
CA GLN A 183 18.98 -5.70 -28.73
C GLN A 183 17.82 -4.77 -29.15
N ARG A 184 16.59 -5.17 -28.84
CA ARG A 184 15.37 -4.42 -29.17
C ARG A 184 14.33 -4.50 -28.06
N TRP A 185 13.40 -3.56 -28.05
CA TRP A 185 12.25 -3.58 -27.17
C TRP A 185 11.14 -4.45 -27.75
N GLY A 186 10.46 -5.21 -26.89
CA GLY A 186 9.24 -5.94 -27.19
C GLY A 186 8.06 -5.37 -26.41
N MET A 187 6.88 -5.44 -26.99
CA MET A 187 5.61 -5.19 -26.31
C MET A 187 4.69 -6.36 -26.58
N VAL A 188 4.02 -6.86 -25.55
CA VAL A 188 2.94 -7.83 -25.65
C VAL A 188 1.63 -7.17 -25.23
N VAL A 189 0.58 -7.37 -26.02
CA VAL A 189 -0.76 -6.79 -25.80
C VAL A 189 -1.79 -7.89 -25.89
N TRP A 190 -2.74 -7.95 -24.97
CA TRP A 190 -3.84 -8.92 -25.05
C TRP A 190 -4.82 -8.51 -26.15
N THR A 191 -5.38 -9.50 -26.86
CA THR A 191 -6.23 -9.27 -28.02
C THR A 191 -7.18 -10.43 -28.30
N ASP A 192 -8.44 -10.09 -28.53
CA ASP A 192 -9.53 -10.96 -28.99
C ASP A 192 -9.64 -11.10 -30.53
N GLN A 193 -8.75 -10.47 -31.30
CA GLN A 193 -8.73 -10.57 -32.76
C GLN A 193 -8.61 -12.02 -33.27
N GLY A 194 -9.70 -12.55 -33.85
CA GLY A 194 -9.69 -13.91 -34.40
C GLY A 194 -9.58 -15.01 -33.34
N GLY A 195 -9.92 -14.70 -32.09
CA GLY A 195 -9.80 -15.58 -30.93
C GLY A 195 -8.91 -14.98 -29.85
N ASN A 196 -8.85 -15.63 -28.69
CA ASN A 196 -8.06 -15.14 -27.55
C ASN A 196 -6.55 -15.31 -27.80
N GLY A 197 -5.73 -14.40 -27.27
CA GLY A 197 -4.28 -14.45 -27.43
C GLY A 197 -3.58 -13.12 -27.23
N ALA A 198 -2.32 -13.06 -27.65
CA ALA A 198 -1.47 -11.90 -27.51
C ALA A 198 -0.79 -11.51 -28.83
N ASP A 199 -0.74 -10.22 -29.12
CA ASP A 199 0.03 -9.64 -30.21
C ASP A 199 1.35 -9.09 -29.69
N PHE A 200 2.42 -9.39 -30.43
CA PHE A 200 3.77 -8.90 -30.15
C PHE A 200 4.14 -7.78 -31.11
N TYR A 201 4.72 -6.72 -30.55
CA TYR A 201 5.28 -5.59 -31.28
C TYR A 201 6.75 -5.43 -30.91
N THR A 202 7.53 -4.82 -31.80
CA THR A 202 8.93 -4.49 -31.53
C THR A 202 9.22 -3.03 -31.79
N SER A 203 10.20 -2.48 -31.06
CA SER A 203 10.62 -1.08 -31.18
C SER A 203 12.12 -0.92 -30.93
N ALA A 204 12.73 0.04 -31.62
CA ALA A 204 14.10 0.49 -31.35
C ALA A 204 14.16 1.69 -30.38
N ASN A 205 13.06 2.44 -30.24
CA ASN A 205 13.05 3.75 -29.58
C ASN A 205 11.93 3.92 -28.54
N LEU A 206 11.19 2.85 -28.21
CA LEU A 206 10.07 2.83 -27.26
C LEU A 206 8.82 3.62 -27.70
N LEU A 207 8.88 4.37 -28.82
CA LEU A 207 7.82 5.28 -29.27
C LEU A 207 7.17 4.79 -30.58
N ASP A 208 7.97 4.26 -31.50
CA ASP A 208 7.52 3.70 -32.77
C ASP A 208 7.51 2.17 -32.68
N TRP A 209 6.33 1.58 -32.83
CA TRP A 209 6.11 0.14 -32.65
C TRP A 209 5.68 -0.51 -33.96
N THR A 210 6.29 -1.65 -34.28
CA THR A 210 5.96 -2.46 -35.47
C THR A 210 5.40 -3.80 -35.01
N PHE A 211 4.24 -4.19 -35.54
CA PHE A 211 3.67 -5.52 -35.33
C PHE A 211 4.66 -6.59 -35.78
N ALA A 212 4.91 -7.57 -34.93
CA ALA A 212 5.89 -8.63 -35.17
C ALA A 212 5.21 -9.99 -35.37
N SER A 213 4.37 -10.41 -34.41
CA SER A 213 3.71 -11.72 -34.48
C SER A 213 2.47 -11.78 -33.58
N ARG A 214 1.71 -12.88 -33.70
CA ARG A 214 0.60 -13.22 -32.82
C ARG A 214 0.83 -14.59 -32.20
N TYR A 215 0.55 -14.71 -30.91
CA TYR A 215 0.42 -15.98 -30.19
C TYR A 215 -1.05 -16.20 -29.82
N GLN A 216 -1.72 -17.12 -30.51
CA GLN A 216 -3.11 -17.45 -30.25
C GLN A 216 -3.21 -18.56 -29.20
N ALA A 217 -4.01 -18.32 -28.17
CA ALA A 217 -4.21 -19.25 -27.06
C ALA A 217 -5.51 -18.92 -26.32
N ASP A 218 -6.42 -19.90 -26.24
CA ASP A 218 -7.71 -19.72 -25.57
C ASP A 218 -7.58 -19.37 -24.09
N TRP A 219 -6.52 -19.85 -23.43
CA TRP A 219 -6.23 -19.61 -22.01
C TRP A 219 -5.70 -18.20 -21.73
N LEU A 220 -5.11 -17.50 -22.71
CA LEU A 220 -4.39 -16.25 -22.47
C LEU A 220 -5.37 -15.07 -22.40
N PHE A 221 -5.89 -14.76 -21.22
CA PHE A 221 -6.86 -13.69 -21.02
C PHE A 221 -6.33 -12.55 -20.14
N GLU A 222 -6.33 -11.34 -20.69
CA GLU A 222 -5.89 -10.07 -20.06
C GLU A 222 -4.45 -10.08 -19.53
N CYS A 223 -3.95 -8.88 -19.19
CA CYS A 223 -2.72 -8.64 -18.44
C CYS A 223 -1.56 -9.58 -18.80
N PRO A 224 -1.18 -9.69 -20.09
CA PRO A 224 -0.11 -10.58 -20.48
C PRO A 224 1.20 -10.07 -19.86
N ASP A 225 1.94 -10.98 -19.23
CA ASP A 225 3.29 -10.70 -18.79
C ASP A 225 4.29 -11.52 -19.58
N MET A 226 5.46 -10.93 -19.83
CA MET A 226 6.52 -11.54 -20.61
C MET A 226 7.85 -11.24 -19.96
N VAL A 227 8.47 -12.27 -19.40
CA VAL A 227 9.68 -12.14 -18.60
C VAL A 227 10.73 -13.18 -18.97
N ARG A 228 11.99 -12.77 -18.96
CA ARG A 228 13.14 -13.65 -19.19
C ARG A 228 13.70 -14.09 -17.84
N MET A 229 13.68 -15.39 -17.56
CA MET A 229 14.11 -15.96 -16.28
C MET A 229 15.38 -16.81 -16.44
N PRO A 230 16.33 -16.76 -15.49
CA PRO A 230 17.45 -17.70 -15.43
C PRO A 230 16.98 -19.16 -15.31
N TYR A 231 17.56 -20.06 -16.10
CA TYR A 231 17.26 -21.49 -16.07
C TYR A 231 18.42 -22.33 -16.63
N GLU A 232 18.89 -23.33 -15.86
CA GLU A 232 19.92 -24.30 -16.26
C GLU A 232 21.17 -23.68 -16.93
N GLY A 233 21.69 -22.59 -16.37
CA GLY A 233 22.89 -21.91 -16.88
C GLY A 233 22.65 -20.99 -18.09
N GLY A 234 21.41 -20.91 -18.58
CA GLY A 234 20.97 -19.95 -19.59
C GLY A 234 19.72 -19.21 -19.13
N HIS A 235 18.86 -18.87 -20.08
CA HIS A 235 17.58 -18.22 -19.80
C HIS A 235 16.45 -18.84 -20.63
N ARG A 236 15.23 -18.65 -20.15
CA ARG A 236 14.00 -18.97 -20.87
C ARG A 236 13.03 -17.81 -20.75
N TRP A 237 12.16 -17.69 -21.74
CA TRP A 237 11.06 -16.73 -21.71
C TRP A 237 9.83 -17.40 -21.09
N VAL A 238 9.11 -16.65 -20.27
CA VAL A 238 7.84 -17.06 -19.68
C VAL A 238 6.78 -16.07 -20.13
N LEU A 239 5.75 -16.58 -20.80
CA LEU A 239 4.56 -15.83 -21.18
C LEU A 239 3.42 -16.27 -20.26
N SER A 240 2.81 -15.33 -19.56
CA SER A 240 1.66 -15.57 -18.67
C SER A 240 0.51 -14.62 -18.96
N ASP A 241 -0.68 -14.96 -18.47
CA ASP A 241 -1.88 -14.13 -18.51
C ASP A 241 -2.22 -13.52 -17.13
N GLY A 242 -3.32 -12.77 -17.06
CA GLY A 242 -3.80 -12.17 -15.83
C GLY A 242 -4.10 -13.19 -14.73
N GLY A 243 -4.59 -14.38 -15.08
CA GLY A 243 -4.85 -15.47 -14.14
C GLY A 243 -3.60 -16.18 -13.61
N GLY A 244 -2.42 -15.90 -14.17
CA GLY A 244 -1.18 -16.60 -13.87
C GLY A 244 -1.07 -17.97 -14.53
N GLU A 245 -1.89 -18.26 -15.54
CA GLU A 245 -1.63 -19.34 -16.48
C GLU A 245 -0.43 -18.96 -17.34
N TYR A 246 0.49 -19.90 -17.59
CA TYR A 246 1.75 -19.59 -18.26
C TYR A 246 2.33 -20.74 -19.05
N VAL A 247 3.18 -20.40 -20.00
CA VAL A 247 4.03 -21.33 -20.74
C VAL A 247 5.48 -20.85 -20.77
N VAL A 248 6.41 -21.80 -20.73
CA VAL A 248 7.85 -21.54 -20.86
C VAL A 248 8.27 -21.78 -22.31
N GLY A 249 9.08 -20.89 -22.86
CA GLY A 249 9.47 -20.94 -24.26
C GLY A 249 10.72 -20.12 -24.59
N SER A 250 10.76 -19.73 -25.86
CA SER A 250 11.79 -18.90 -26.47
C SER A 250 11.13 -17.73 -27.19
N PHE A 251 11.84 -16.61 -27.28
CA PHE A 251 11.43 -15.47 -28.08
C PHE A 251 12.56 -15.15 -29.05
N THR A 252 12.26 -15.22 -30.34
CA THR A 252 13.26 -15.01 -31.40
C THR A 252 12.57 -14.37 -32.58
N ASP A 253 13.20 -13.33 -33.13
CA ASP A 253 12.66 -12.53 -34.23
C ASP A 253 11.21 -12.07 -34.01
N GLY A 254 10.94 -11.52 -32.82
CA GLY A 254 9.64 -10.97 -32.48
C GLY A 254 8.54 -12.02 -32.30
N THR A 255 8.89 -13.31 -32.25
CA THR A 255 7.95 -14.43 -32.17
C THR A 255 8.21 -15.30 -30.95
N PHE A 256 7.20 -15.47 -30.11
CA PHE A 256 7.21 -16.42 -29.00
C PHE A 256 6.90 -17.84 -29.47
N ARG A 257 7.67 -18.82 -29.00
CA ARG A 257 7.49 -20.25 -29.30
C ARG A 257 7.65 -21.07 -28.04
N THR A 258 6.72 -21.99 -27.81
CA THR A 258 6.76 -22.98 -26.74
C THR A 258 6.46 -24.38 -27.28
N THR A 259 7.00 -25.39 -26.62
CA THR A 259 6.67 -26.81 -26.84
C THR A 259 5.70 -27.35 -25.79
N GLN A 260 5.28 -26.52 -24.83
CA GLN A 260 4.33 -26.93 -23.80
C GLN A 260 2.92 -26.98 -24.42
N PRO A 261 2.24 -28.14 -24.41
CA PRO A 261 0.95 -28.30 -25.05
C PRO A 261 -0.21 -27.68 -24.24
N VAL A 262 0.01 -27.46 -22.95
CA VAL A 262 -0.96 -26.87 -22.01
C VAL A 262 -0.23 -25.89 -21.09
N PRO A 263 -0.88 -24.79 -20.67
CA PRO A 263 -0.29 -23.89 -19.70
C PRO A 263 -0.17 -24.56 -18.32
N GLN A 264 0.81 -24.11 -17.56
CA GLN A 264 0.93 -24.34 -16.12
C GLN A 264 0.33 -23.15 -15.36
N LYS A 265 0.22 -23.24 -14.03
CA LYS A 265 -0.25 -22.13 -13.18
C LYS A 265 0.81 -21.66 -12.20
N ILE A 266 1.03 -20.35 -12.11
CA ILE A 266 1.94 -19.73 -11.14
C ILE A 266 1.34 -19.84 -9.73
N ASN A 267 0.06 -19.46 -9.60
CA ASN A 267 -0.72 -19.56 -8.38
C ASN A 267 -1.79 -20.65 -8.50
N GLN A 268 -2.05 -21.38 -7.41
CA GLN A 268 -2.91 -22.57 -7.38
C GLN A 268 -4.30 -22.27 -6.77
N THR A 269 -4.76 -21.02 -6.85
CA THR A 269 -6.12 -20.59 -6.51
C THR A 269 -6.96 -20.32 -7.75
N ASP A 270 -8.18 -19.81 -7.55
CA ASP A 270 -9.03 -19.33 -8.63
C ASP A 270 -8.36 -18.16 -9.37
N THR A 271 -8.56 -18.12 -10.69
CA THR A 271 -7.80 -17.26 -11.63
C THR A 271 -8.70 -16.30 -12.42
N TYR A 272 -9.88 -15.94 -11.89
CA TYR A 272 -10.78 -14.98 -12.54
C TYR A 272 -10.53 -13.55 -12.05
N ALA A 273 -10.98 -12.56 -12.82
CA ALA A 273 -10.88 -11.16 -12.46
C ALA A 273 -11.51 -10.86 -11.09
N GLY A 274 -10.67 -10.41 -10.15
CA GLY A 274 -11.05 -10.12 -8.77
C GLY A 274 -10.88 -11.27 -7.79
N ALA A 275 -10.37 -12.43 -8.21
CA ALA A 275 -9.96 -13.50 -7.30
C ALA A 275 -8.77 -13.09 -6.41
N GLY A 276 -8.31 -14.02 -5.56
CA GLY A 276 -7.15 -13.83 -4.69
C GLY A 276 -5.80 -13.77 -5.42
N TYR A 277 -5.75 -13.99 -6.74
CA TYR A 277 -4.57 -13.78 -7.57
C TYR A 277 -5.01 -13.47 -9.00
N TYR A 278 -4.86 -12.21 -9.42
CA TYR A 278 -5.16 -11.80 -10.79
C TYR A 278 -4.30 -10.61 -11.24
N ALA A 279 -4.23 -10.36 -12.55
CA ALA A 279 -3.49 -9.26 -13.17
C ALA A 279 -2.06 -9.14 -12.64
N ALA A 280 -1.38 -10.27 -12.50
CA ALA A 280 -0.02 -10.33 -11.97
C ALA A 280 1.00 -9.80 -12.98
N LEU A 281 1.86 -8.88 -12.55
CA LEU A 281 2.95 -8.36 -13.38
C LEU A 281 4.29 -8.48 -12.64
N THR A 282 5.35 -8.69 -13.42
CA THR A 282 6.73 -8.68 -12.95
C THR A 282 7.36 -7.29 -13.00
N PHE A 283 8.26 -7.03 -12.05
CA PHE A 283 9.03 -5.79 -11.97
C PHE A 283 10.06 -5.70 -13.11
N GLU A 284 10.01 -4.59 -13.84
CA GLU A 284 11.03 -4.22 -14.81
C GLU A 284 12.22 -3.51 -14.15
N ASN A 285 13.35 -3.49 -14.86
CA ASN A 285 14.56 -2.74 -14.49
C ASN A 285 15.19 -3.11 -13.13
N LEU A 286 14.95 -4.31 -12.61
CA LEU A 286 15.61 -4.79 -11.39
C LEU A 286 17.14 -4.80 -11.55
N PRO A 287 17.91 -4.50 -10.48
CA PRO A 287 19.37 -4.38 -10.55
C PRO A 287 20.11 -5.73 -10.72
N THR A 288 19.37 -6.84 -10.72
CA THR A 288 19.87 -8.22 -10.82
C THR A 288 18.89 -9.03 -11.67
N ASP A 289 19.26 -10.24 -12.09
CA ASP A 289 18.37 -11.16 -12.83
C ASP A 289 17.27 -11.80 -11.95
N ARG A 290 17.05 -11.28 -10.75
CA ARG A 290 15.91 -11.65 -9.90
C ARG A 290 14.62 -11.24 -10.61
N VAL A 291 13.60 -12.09 -10.52
CA VAL A 291 12.25 -11.76 -10.99
C VAL A 291 11.32 -11.66 -9.79
N VAL A 292 10.73 -10.48 -9.61
CA VAL A 292 9.75 -10.21 -8.54
C VAL A 292 8.41 -9.92 -9.19
N SER A 293 7.33 -10.44 -8.62
CA SER A 293 5.96 -10.23 -9.08
C SER A 293 5.04 -9.88 -7.93
N MET A 294 4.00 -9.11 -8.23
CA MET A 294 2.85 -8.83 -7.38
C MET A 294 1.57 -9.00 -8.22
N ALA A 295 0.47 -9.35 -7.57
CA ALA A 295 -0.83 -9.54 -8.20
C ALA A 295 -1.90 -8.75 -7.46
N TRP A 296 -3.05 -8.54 -8.09
CA TRP A 296 -4.24 -8.02 -7.44
C TRP A 296 -4.97 -9.13 -6.66
N GLN A 297 -5.39 -8.81 -5.44
CA GLN A 297 -6.32 -9.58 -4.62
C GLN A 297 -7.65 -8.81 -4.50
N GLY A 298 -8.65 -9.20 -5.29
CA GLY A 298 -9.84 -8.36 -5.50
C GLY A 298 -10.97 -8.50 -4.49
N GLN A 299 -10.95 -9.53 -3.65
CA GLN A 299 -12.02 -9.77 -2.68
C GLN A 299 -11.76 -9.12 -1.31
N ASN A 300 -10.56 -8.62 -1.06
CA ASN A 300 -10.29 -7.95 0.21
C ASN A 300 -10.96 -6.59 0.24
N GLN A 301 -11.64 -6.28 1.33
CA GLN A 301 -12.39 -5.05 1.44
C GLN A 301 -12.57 -4.64 2.90
N GLY A 302 -12.65 -3.33 3.10
CA GLY A 302 -13.06 -2.72 4.35
C GLY A 302 -14.05 -1.58 4.12
N THR A 303 -14.25 -0.75 5.14
CA THR A 303 -15.29 0.29 5.12
C THR A 303 -14.99 1.46 4.17
N SER A 304 -13.72 1.69 3.86
CA SER A 304 -13.23 2.86 3.10
C SER A 304 -12.37 2.49 1.89
N TRP A 305 -12.15 1.19 1.64
CA TRP A 305 -11.22 0.68 0.65
C TRP A 305 -11.62 -0.70 0.15
N THR A 306 -11.20 -1.05 -1.06
CA THR A 306 -11.37 -2.39 -1.62
C THR A 306 -10.24 -2.74 -2.59
N GLY A 307 -9.86 -4.00 -2.60
CA GLY A 307 -8.70 -4.52 -3.31
C GLY A 307 -7.37 -4.19 -2.64
N ASN A 308 -6.40 -5.08 -2.82
CA ASN A 308 -5.01 -4.86 -2.42
C ASN A 308 -4.05 -5.63 -3.34
N ALA A 309 -2.76 -5.37 -3.22
CA ALA A 309 -1.73 -6.19 -3.88
C ALA A 309 -1.37 -7.41 -3.01
N SER A 310 -1.09 -8.55 -3.64
CA SER A 310 -0.48 -9.72 -3.00
C SER A 310 0.87 -9.37 -2.39
N PHE A 311 1.38 -10.22 -1.49
CA PHE A 311 2.75 -10.01 -1.01
C PHE A 311 3.72 -10.15 -2.20
N PRO A 312 4.80 -9.35 -2.29
CA PRO A 312 5.79 -9.54 -3.33
C PRO A 312 6.41 -10.93 -3.23
N VAL A 313 6.48 -11.63 -4.36
CA VAL A 313 7.12 -12.94 -4.45
C VAL A 313 8.26 -12.90 -5.46
N GLU A 314 9.35 -13.58 -5.12
CA GLU A 314 10.39 -13.90 -6.09
C GLU A 314 10.00 -15.16 -6.86
N GLN A 315 9.95 -15.04 -8.18
CA GLN A 315 9.69 -16.12 -9.12
C GLN A 315 11.00 -16.67 -9.68
N ARG A 316 11.11 -18.00 -9.76
CA ARG A 316 12.27 -18.69 -10.35
C ARG A 316 11.81 -19.86 -11.19
N LEU A 317 12.54 -20.19 -12.26
CA LEU A 317 12.35 -21.46 -12.94
C LEU A 317 13.15 -22.58 -12.24
N ARG A 318 12.49 -23.69 -11.96
CA ARG A 318 13.09 -24.93 -11.47
C ARG A 318 12.64 -26.12 -12.31
N SER A 319 13.48 -27.15 -12.37
CA SER A 319 13.11 -28.41 -13.02
C SER A 319 12.32 -29.27 -12.04
N THR A 320 11.03 -29.47 -12.31
CA THR A 320 10.16 -30.36 -11.53
C THR A 320 9.60 -31.41 -12.48
N GLY A 321 9.85 -32.70 -12.21
CA GLY A 321 9.43 -33.78 -13.11
C GLY A 321 10.07 -33.71 -14.51
N GLY A 322 11.23 -33.05 -14.65
CA GLY A 322 11.92 -32.87 -15.92
C GLY A 322 11.35 -31.76 -16.82
N GLN A 323 10.46 -30.91 -16.31
CA GLN A 323 9.94 -29.75 -17.02
C GLN A 323 10.25 -28.45 -16.25
N PRO A 324 10.49 -27.33 -16.95
CA PRO A 324 10.65 -26.04 -16.29
C PRO A 324 9.32 -25.57 -15.70
N ARG A 325 9.35 -25.21 -14.42
CA ARG A 325 8.22 -24.73 -13.65
C ARG A 325 8.60 -23.47 -12.88
N VAL A 326 7.73 -22.47 -12.93
CA VAL A 326 7.82 -21.28 -12.07
C VAL A 326 7.48 -21.70 -10.64
N VAL A 327 8.41 -21.43 -9.72
CA VAL A 327 8.19 -21.50 -8.28
C VAL A 327 8.21 -20.10 -7.70
N SER A 328 7.37 -19.85 -6.70
CA SER A 328 7.22 -18.53 -6.09
C SER A 328 7.50 -18.60 -4.58
N THR A 329 8.34 -17.71 -4.06
CA THR A 329 8.61 -17.60 -2.61
C THR A 329 8.54 -16.14 -2.18
N PRO A 330 8.08 -15.83 -0.95
CA PRO A 330 8.12 -14.46 -0.44
C PRO A 330 9.52 -13.86 -0.58
N VAL A 331 9.57 -12.58 -0.96
CA VAL A 331 10.82 -11.82 -0.99
C VAL A 331 11.52 -11.89 0.38
N PRO A 332 12.84 -12.16 0.48
CA PRO A 332 13.55 -12.29 1.75
C PRO A 332 13.49 -11.01 2.61
N GLU A 333 13.21 -9.85 2.00
CA GLU A 333 13.00 -8.57 2.66
C GLU A 333 11.91 -8.62 3.74
N ILE A 334 10.95 -9.56 3.67
CA ILE A 334 9.96 -9.80 4.74
C ILE A 334 10.59 -10.06 6.11
N ALA A 335 11.83 -10.58 6.14
CA ALA A 335 12.56 -10.80 7.38
C ALA A 335 12.75 -9.51 8.19
N GLY A 336 12.73 -8.34 7.54
CA GLY A 336 12.78 -7.03 8.18
C GLY A 336 11.56 -6.71 9.05
N LEU A 337 10.44 -7.42 8.87
CA LEU A 337 9.23 -7.26 9.70
C LEU A 337 9.22 -8.14 10.94
N ARG A 338 10.13 -9.10 11.08
CA ARG A 338 10.09 -10.07 12.18
C ARG A 338 10.44 -9.39 13.51
N GLU A 339 9.44 -9.16 14.36
CA GLU A 339 9.62 -8.56 15.69
C GLU A 339 10.07 -9.59 16.72
N SER A 340 9.48 -10.79 16.64
CA SER A 340 9.67 -11.87 17.61
C SER A 340 9.71 -13.21 16.87
N THR A 341 10.40 -14.20 17.43
CA THR A 341 10.46 -15.54 16.84
C THR A 341 10.37 -16.60 17.92
N ARG A 342 9.39 -17.49 17.75
CA ARG A 342 9.25 -18.71 18.54
C ARG A 342 9.73 -19.89 17.68
N SER A 343 10.49 -20.82 18.26
CA SER A 343 11.14 -21.89 17.50
C SER A 343 11.14 -23.23 18.21
N TRP A 344 10.88 -24.29 17.45
CA TRP A 344 10.89 -25.67 17.90
C TRP A 344 11.64 -26.54 16.90
N VAL A 345 12.49 -27.45 17.38
CA VAL A 345 13.34 -28.29 16.53
C VAL A 345 13.32 -29.73 17.04
N GLY A 346 13.31 -30.68 16.11
CA GLY A 346 13.56 -32.10 16.40
C GLY A 346 12.56 -32.76 17.35
N ARG A 347 11.25 -32.53 17.14
CA ARG A 347 10.17 -33.11 17.96
C ARG A 347 9.45 -34.22 17.23
N THR A 348 9.10 -35.30 17.93
CA THR A 348 8.15 -36.29 17.42
C THR A 348 6.80 -36.00 18.06
N LEU A 349 5.77 -35.79 17.24
CA LEU A 349 4.47 -35.30 17.68
C LEU A 349 3.36 -36.23 17.19
N ASP A 350 2.42 -36.52 18.07
CA ASP A 350 1.08 -37.00 17.79
C ASP A 350 0.06 -35.86 17.98
N LYS A 351 -1.23 -36.14 17.82
CA LYS A 351 -2.31 -35.16 17.98
C LYS A 351 -2.21 -34.34 19.28
N ASP A 352 -2.08 -35.02 20.42
CA ASP A 352 -2.14 -34.37 21.72
C ASP A 352 -0.86 -33.57 22.03
N SER A 353 0.30 -34.09 21.65
CA SER A 353 1.57 -33.38 21.82
C SER A 353 1.74 -32.22 20.84
N ALA A 354 1.19 -32.30 19.62
CA ALA A 354 1.14 -31.19 18.68
C ALA A 354 0.28 -30.03 19.21
N LYS A 355 -0.94 -30.34 19.72
CA LYS A 355 -1.81 -29.34 20.33
C LYS A 355 -1.17 -28.66 21.55
N ARG A 356 -0.52 -29.44 22.43
CA ARG A 356 0.21 -28.89 23.59
C ARG A 356 1.41 -28.03 23.19
N LEU A 357 2.06 -28.31 22.06
CA LEU A 357 3.26 -27.59 21.62
C LEU A 357 2.98 -26.09 21.40
N LEU A 358 1.82 -25.77 20.82
CA LEU A 358 1.41 -24.39 20.51
C LEU A 358 0.33 -23.86 21.47
N ALA A 359 0.07 -24.54 22.59
CA ALA A 359 -0.90 -24.07 23.57
C ALA A 359 -0.49 -22.67 24.10
N GLY A 360 -1.39 -21.69 23.95
CA GLY A 360 -1.16 -20.30 24.36
C GLY A 360 -0.34 -19.47 23.37
N VAL A 361 0.02 -20.01 22.21
CA VAL A 361 0.61 -19.21 21.13
C VAL A 361 -0.48 -18.35 20.51
N GLN A 362 -0.31 -17.03 20.65
CA GLN A 362 -1.12 -16.00 20.02
C GLN A 362 -0.31 -15.21 19.00
N ALA A 363 -0.92 -14.83 17.88
CA ALA A 363 -0.33 -13.99 16.85
C ALA A 363 -1.44 -13.35 15.98
N ASP A 364 -1.39 -12.03 15.81
CA ASP A 364 -2.33 -11.28 14.94
C ASP A 364 -1.85 -11.31 13.48
N THR A 365 -0.62 -10.88 13.23
CA THR A 365 0.02 -10.96 11.91
C THR A 365 1.36 -11.67 12.03
N TYR A 366 1.59 -12.69 11.21
CA TYR A 366 2.70 -13.61 11.44
C TYR A 366 3.10 -14.40 10.20
N GLU A 367 4.29 -14.97 10.28
CA GLU A 367 4.83 -15.93 9.34
C GLU A 367 5.09 -17.27 10.04
N ILE A 368 4.64 -18.36 9.44
CA ILE A 368 4.98 -19.72 9.86
C ILE A 368 6.00 -20.30 8.89
N GLU A 369 7.09 -20.88 9.39
CA GLU A 369 8.03 -21.70 8.60
C GLU A 369 8.15 -23.09 9.25
N ALA A 370 7.76 -24.16 8.56
CA ALA A 370 7.79 -25.52 9.09
C ALA A 370 8.41 -26.53 8.11
N SER A 371 9.20 -27.47 8.64
CA SER A 371 9.72 -28.65 7.94
C SER A 371 9.32 -29.89 8.71
N VAL A 372 8.59 -30.80 8.05
CA VAL A 372 7.97 -31.95 8.70
C VAL A 372 8.25 -33.22 7.88
N ASP A 373 8.74 -34.25 8.55
CA ASP A 373 8.76 -35.61 8.00
C ASP A 373 7.42 -36.30 8.28
N VAL A 374 6.73 -36.62 7.18
CA VAL A 374 5.32 -37.05 7.15
C VAL A 374 5.17 -38.56 6.93
N ARG A 375 6.27 -39.34 6.94
CA ARG A 375 6.22 -40.79 6.64
C ARG A 375 5.29 -41.62 7.54
N GLN A 376 4.98 -41.13 8.74
CA GLN A 376 4.10 -41.80 9.72
C GLN A 376 2.79 -41.04 9.98
N ALA A 377 2.52 -40.00 9.21
CA ALA A 377 1.33 -39.17 9.35
C ALA A 377 0.28 -39.52 8.30
N ARG A 378 -0.98 -39.22 8.63
CA ARG A 378 -2.09 -39.15 7.67
C ARG A 378 -2.30 -37.71 7.21
N SER A 379 -2.15 -36.75 8.11
CA SER A 379 -2.13 -35.33 7.78
C SER A 379 -1.36 -34.50 8.80
N VAL A 380 -0.91 -33.31 8.38
CA VAL A 380 -0.29 -32.30 9.24
C VAL A 380 -0.62 -30.91 8.70
N GLY A 381 -0.83 -29.95 9.58
CA GLY A 381 -1.18 -28.59 9.17
C GLY A 381 -1.35 -27.63 10.33
N PHE A 382 -1.89 -26.46 10.03
CA PHE A 382 -2.15 -25.41 11.01
C PHE A 382 -3.61 -24.97 10.93
N ARG A 383 -4.21 -24.76 12.11
CA ARG A 383 -5.44 -23.99 12.25
C ARG A 383 -5.04 -22.59 12.68
N LEU A 384 -5.51 -21.60 11.94
CA LEU A 384 -5.11 -20.20 12.01
C LEU A 384 -6.25 -19.39 12.62
N HIS A 385 -5.92 -18.44 13.50
CA HIS A 385 -6.87 -17.63 14.27
C HIS A 385 -7.92 -18.49 14.98
N THR A 386 -7.43 -19.31 15.91
CA THR A 386 -8.29 -20.17 16.72
C THR A 386 -8.80 -19.44 17.95
N SER A 387 -10.07 -19.63 18.30
CA SER A 387 -10.68 -19.15 19.54
C SER A 387 -10.85 -20.27 20.58
N PRO A 388 -11.09 -19.93 21.88
CA PRO A 388 -11.20 -20.92 22.96
C PRO A 388 -12.35 -21.93 22.82
N ASP A 389 -13.38 -21.61 22.04
CA ASP A 389 -14.50 -22.51 21.71
C ASP A 389 -14.15 -23.56 20.64
N GLY A 390 -12.95 -23.47 20.08
CA GLY A 390 -12.42 -24.41 19.09
C GLY A 390 -12.71 -24.03 17.64
N TRP A 391 -13.27 -22.84 17.39
CA TRP A 391 -13.36 -22.28 16.04
C TRP A 391 -11.97 -21.93 15.48
N SER A 392 -11.85 -21.92 14.16
CA SER A 392 -10.71 -21.41 13.41
C SER A 392 -11.19 -20.71 12.15
N ASP A 393 -10.62 -19.55 11.84
CA ASP A 393 -10.98 -18.83 10.61
C ASP A 393 -10.47 -19.56 9.37
N ARG A 394 -9.32 -20.23 9.47
CA ARG A 394 -8.78 -21.02 8.36
C ARG A 394 -7.88 -22.17 8.80
N ASP A 395 -8.07 -23.32 8.16
CA ASP A 395 -7.17 -24.48 8.30
C ASP A 395 -6.34 -24.71 7.03
N VAL A 396 -5.02 -24.85 7.15
CA VAL A 396 -4.11 -25.22 6.06
C VAL A 396 -3.50 -26.57 6.36
N VAL A 397 -3.85 -27.59 5.56
CA VAL A 397 -3.51 -28.99 5.85
C VAL A 397 -2.83 -29.65 4.66
N TYR A 398 -1.75 -30.39 4.94
CA TYR A 398 -1.17 -31.38 4.04
C TYR A 398 -1.79 -32.76 4.30
N ASP A 399 -2.45 -33.33 3.28
CA ASP A 399 -2.99 -34.70 3.28
C ASP A 399 -1.94 -35.65 2.68
N VAL A 400 -1.43 -36.59 3.48
CA VAL A 400 -0.33 -37.48 3.09
C VAL A 400 -0.78 -38.51 2.06
N ALA A 401 -2.01 -39.00 2.17
CA ALA A 401 -2.53 -40.03 1.26
C ALA A 401 -2.80 -39.44 -0.12
N LYS A 402 -3.33 -38.22 -0.18
CA LYS A 402 -3.59 -37.51 -1.44
C LYS A 402 -2.35 -36.83 -2.02
N GLY A 403 -1.35 -36.53 -1.19
CA GLY A 403 -0.19 -35.74 -1.60
C GLY A 403 -0.60 -34.32 -1.99
N THR A 404 -1.42 -33.69 -1.15
CA THR A 404 -1.94 -32.35 -1.41
C THR A 404 -1.73 -31.42 -0.21
N LEU A 405 -1.32 -30.18 -0.48
CA LEU A 405 -1.34 -29.07 0.46
C LEU A 405 -2.54 -28.19 0.15
N ASP A 406 -3.48 -28.08 1.09
CA ASP A 406 -4.69 -27.26 0.95
C ASP A 406 -5.43 -27.51 -0.36
N GLY A 407 -5.63 -28.80 -0.67
CA GLY A 407 -6.29 -29.27 -1.89
C GLY A 407 -5.41 -29.31 -3.14
N THR A 408 -4.23 -28.68 -3.12
CA THR A 408 -3.34 -28.58 -4.27
C THR A 408 -2.27 -29.67 -4.26
N PRO A 409 -1.99 -30.37 -5.38
CA PRO A 409 -0.92 -31.35 -5.46
C PRO A 409 0.44 -30.80 -4.99
N LEU A 410 1.04 -31.47 -4.01
CA LEU A 410 2.38 -31.19 -3.50
C LEU A 410 3.04 -32.51 -3.14
N ARG A 411 4.17 -32.84 -3.77
CA ARG A 411 4.87 -34.09 -3.52
C ARG A 411 5.79 -33.96 -2.31
N ALA A 412 5.75 -34.91 -1.37
CA ALA A 412 6.77 -34.98 -0.32
C ALA A 412 8.15 -35.39 -0.90
N GLU A 413 9.20 -34.66 -0.53
CA GLU A 413 10.58 -34.88 -0.97
C GLU A 413 11.35 -35.66 0.10
N GLY A 414 11.75 -36.91 -0.19
CA GLY A 414 12.40 -37.75 0.82
C GLY A 414 11.53 -38.03 2.06
N GLY A 415 10.20 -37.91 1.92
CA GLY A 415 9.24 -38.00 3.02
C GLY A 415 9.06 -36.70 3.81
N ARG A 416 9.65 -35.59 3.37
CA ARG A 416 9.55 -34.25 3.97
C ARG A 416 8.59 -33.37 3.19
N VAL A 417 7.87 -32.51 3.90
CA VAL A 417 7.11 -31.38 3.36
C VAL A 417 7.54 -30.11 4.08
N LYS A 418 7.74 -29.03 3.32
CA LYS A 418 7.95 -27.69 3.88
C LYS A 418 6.70 -26.84 3.69
N LEU A 419 6.34 -26.10 4.73
CA LEU A 419 5.22 -25.16 4.74
C LEU A 419 5.75 -23.78 5.12
N ARG A 420 5.41 -22.77 4.34
CA ARG A 420 5.59 -21.37 4.73
C ARG A 420 4.27 -20.63 4.54
N LEU A 421 3.76 -20.01 5.59
CA LEU A 421 2.47 -19.31 5.56
C LEU A 421 2.70 -17.85 5.95
N LEU A 422 2.15 -16.91 5.20
CA LEU A 422 2.06 -15.51 5.62
C LEU A 422 0.61 -15.21 5.96
N VAL A 423 0.36 -14.84 7.21
CA VAL A 423 -0.97 -14.57 7.74
C VAL A 423 -1.06 -13.09 8.07
N ASP A 424 -1.93 -12.38 7.35
CA ASP A 424 -2.27 -10.98 7.55
C ASP A 424 -3.78 -10.85 7.80
N ARG A 425 -4.29 -9.68 8.18
CA ARG A 425 -5.69 -9.54 8.64
C ARG A 425 -6.77 -9.88 7.60
N GLY A 426 -6.48 -9.69 6.30
CA GLY A 426 -7.39 -10.00 5.19
C GLY A 426 -6.80 -10.96 4.16
N GLN A 427 -5.63 -11.56 4.45
CA GLN A 427 -4.83 -12.26 3.46
C GLN A 427 -4.14 -13.50 4.05
N LEU A 428 -4.06 -14.53 3.22
CA LEU A 428 -3.25 -15.72 3.47
C LEU A 428 -2.45 -16.08 2.21
N GLU A 429 -1.13 -16.12 2.36
CA GLU A 429 -0.21 -16.63 1.34
C GLU A 429 0.34 -17.99 1.79
N VAL A 430 0.09 -19.05 1.00
CA VAL A 430 0.52 -20.44 1.31
C VAL A 430 1.61 -20.88 0.35
N PHE A 431 2.74 -21.32 0.90
CA PHE A 431 3.88 -21.82 0.13
C PHE A 431 4.25 -23.25 0.55
N GLY A 432 4.30 -24.16 -0.43
CA GLY A 432 4.73 -25.54 -0.25
C GLY A 432 6.08 -25.82 -0.92
N ASN A 433 6.97 -26.54 -0.23
CA ASN A 433 8.29 -26.99 -0.73
C ASN A 433 9.08 -25.89 -1.46
N ASP A 434 9.38 -24.79 -0.77
CA ASP A 434 10.17 -23.68 -1.33
C ASP A 434 9.55 -23.10 -2.64
N GLY A 435 8.22 -23.05 -2.71
CA GLY A 435 7.47 -22.37 -3.77
C GLY A 435 6.92 -23.26 -4.88
N GLU A 436 7.03 -24.58 -4.77
CA GLU A 436 6.35 -25.51 -5.69
C GLU A 436 4.83 -25.41 -5.60
N VAL A 437 4.28 -25.05 -4.45
CA VAL A 437 2.89 -24.60 -4.35
C VAL A 437 2.92 -23.16 -3.87
N TYR A 438 2.13 -22.33 -4.53
CA TYR A 438 1.84 -20.96 -4.13
C TYR A 438 0.33 -20.74 -4.24
N GLN A 439 -0.31 -20.34 -3.16
CA GLN A 439 -1.73 -19.98 -3.13
C GLN A 439 -1.89 -18.64 -2.44
N SER A 440 -2.52 -17.69 -3.13
CA SER A 440 -2.81 -16.34 -2.61
C SER A 440 -4.30 -16.22 -2.39
N ARG A 441 -4.70 -16.01 -1.13
CA ARG A 441 -6.11 -16.08 -0.72
C ARG A 441 -6.53 -14.84 0.04
N ASN A 442 -7.75 -14.39 -0.23
CA ASN A 442 -8.46 -13.49 0.67
C ASN A 442 -9.09 -14.30 1.80
N VAL A 443 -8.72 -13.98 3.04
CA VAL A 443 -9.23 -14.63 4.24
C VAL A 443 -9.42 -13.54 5.28
N ASN A 444 -10.65 -13.39 5.77
CA ASN A 444 -10.96 -12.42 6.82
C ASN A 444 -10.62 -13.06 8.17
N PHE A 445 -9.45 -12.71 8.70
CA PHE A 445 -9.02 -13.18 10.01
C PHE A 445 -9.56 -12.23 11.09
N ASP A 446 -10.31 -12.77 12.03
CA ASP A 446 -10.81 -12.00 13.17
C ASP A 446 -9.62 -11.56 14.02
N SER A 447 -9.33 -10.27 13.97
CA SER A 447 -8.23 -9.63 14.70
C SER A 447 -8.70 -9.10 16.06
N LEU A 448 -9.93 -9.41 16.50
CA LEU A 448 -10.41 -9.06 17.83
C LEU A 448 -9.66 -9.86 18.92
N PRO A 449 -9.45 -9.28 20.12
CA PRO A 449 -8.75 -9.96 21.21
C PRO A 449 -9.39 -11.31 21.57
N GLY A 450 -8.60 -12.39 21.49
CA GLY A 450 -9.02 -13.74 21.85
C GLY A 450 -9.32 -14.69 20.67
N GLY A 451 -9.28 -14.20 19.43
CA GLY A 451 -9.39 -15.00 18.20
C GLY A 451 -8.05 -15.29 17.52
N ASP A 452 -6.91 -14.99 18.15
CA ASP A 452 -5.58 -14.92 17.56
C ASP A 452 -4.71 -16.17 17.82
N GLY A 453 -5.31 -17.30 18.16
CA GLY A 453 -4.58 -18.54 18.46
C GLY A 453 -4.04 -19.25 17.22
N VAL A 454 -2.97 -20.03 17.39
CA VAL A 454 -2.41 -20.91 16.35
C VAL A 454 -2.32 -22.34 16.87
N GLU A 455 -2.93 -23.30 16.16
CA GLU A 455 -2.89 -24.72 16.53
C GLU A 455 -2.17 -25.55 15.45
N LEU A 456 -1.21 -26.38 15.86
CA LEU A 456 -0.60 -27.39 15.00
C LEU A 456 -1.46 -28.66 15.07
N VAL A 457 -2.03 -29.06 13.93
CA VAL A 457 -2.83 -30.28 13.82
C VAL A 457 -2.04 -31.41 13.18
N VAL A 458 -2.14 -32.59 13.80
CA VAL A 458 -1.49 -33.81 13.35
C VAL A 458 -2.50 -34.96 13.45
N ASP A 459 -2.62 -35.72 12.37
CA ASP A 459 -3.24 -37.04 12.39
C ASP A 459 -2.18 -38.12 12.12
N GLY A 460 -2.08 -39.11 13.00
CA GLY A 460 -0.95 -40.05 13.04
C GLY A 460 0.23 -39.52 13.87
N LYS A 461 1.46 -39.72 13.37
CA LYS A 461 2.68 -39.21 14.00
C LYS A 461 3.56 -38.50 12.98
N VAL A 462 4.09 -37.34 13.34
CA VAL A 462 5.07 -36.60 12.53
C VAL A 462 6.40 -36.45 13.27
N ARG A 463 7.48 -36.33 12.50
CA ARG A 463 8.74 -35.77 12.99
C ARG A 463 8.81 -34.32 12.53
N LEU A 464 8.52 -33.40 13.45
CA LEU A 464 8.76 -31.97 13.25
C LEU A 464 10.26 -31.72 13.30
N GLU A 465 10.86 -31.44 12.16
CA GLU A 465 12.28 -31.13 12.07
C GLU A 465 12.55 -29.71 12.54
N SER A 466 11.74 -28.76 12.06
CA SER A 466 11.76 -27.37 12.51
C SER A 466 10.39 -26.72 12.38
N LEU A 467 10.03 -25.86 13.32
CA LEU A 467 8.94 -24.90 13.25
C LEU A 467 9.45 -23.55 13.74
N LYS A 468 9.15 -22.49 13.01
CA LYS A 468 9.27 -21.11 13.44
C LYS A 468 7.94 -20.41 13.26
N ILE A 469 7.59 -19.58 14.22
CA ILE A 469 6.50 -18.61 14.10
C ILE A 469 7.10 -17.25 14.39
N HIS A 470 7.04 -16.37 13.40
CA HIS A 470 7.54 -15.01 13.45
C HIS A 470 6.37 -14.05 13.60
N ASP A 471 6.36 -13.23 14.64
CA ASP A 471 5.42 -12.11 14.70
C ASP A 471 5.93 -11.04 13.75
N LEU A 472 5.04 -10.52 12.90
CA LEU A 472 5.39 -9.52 11.90
C LEU A 472 4.87 -8.14 12.34
N SER A 473 5.71 -7.12 12.20
CA SER A 473 5.31 -5.72 12.38
C SER A 473 4.50 -5.24 11.19
N SER A 474 3.59 -4.29 11.45
CA SER A 474 2.93 -3.53 10.38
C SER A 474 3.92 -2.71 9.56
N ILE A 475 3.78 -2.71 8.23
CA ILE A 475 4.50 -1.86 7.28
C ILE A 475 3.96 -0.44 7.30
N TRP A 476 2.73 -0.27 7.75
CA TRP A 476 2.13 1.03 7.89
C TRP A 476 2.80 1.69 9.07
N LYS A 477 3.26 2.93 8.86
CA LYS A 477 3.66 3.77 9.97
C LYS A 477 2.54 3.71 10.99
N ARG A 478 2.85 3.24 12.20
CA ARG A 478 1.87 3.08 13.27
C ARG A 478 1.01 4.35 13.32
N PRO A 479 -0.32 4.21 13.40
CA PRO A 479 -1.16 5.27 13.95
C PRO A 479 -0.54 5.68 15.29
N GLY A 480 0.14 6.82 15.34
CA GLY A 480 1.02 7.04 16.49
C GLY A 480 2.10 8.10 16.33
N GLU A 481 2.53 8.45 15.12
CA GLU A 481 2.88 9.86 14.90
C GLU A 481 1.56 10.61 14.77
N SER A 482 0.92 10.81 15.93
CA SER A 482 -0.09 11.85 16.09
C SER A 482 0.42 13.05 15.32
N THR A 483 -0.38 13.62 14.43
CA THR A 483 0.10 14.84 13.74
C THR A 483 0.39 15.93 14.76
N LEU A 484 -0.11 15.81 16.01
CA LEU A 484 0.31 16.57 17.19
C LEU A 484 1.81 16.42 17.51
N LYS A 485 2.59 17.41 17.09
CA LYS A 485 3.95 17.64 17.57
C LYS A 485 3.89 18.13 19.02
N THR A 486 4.43 17.35 19.94
CA THR A 486 4.46 17.69 21.37
C THR A 486 5.71 17.18 22.06
N ASN A 487 6.15 17.87 23.12
CA ASN A 487 7.17 17.38 24.05
C ASN A 487 6.57 16.84 25.36
N ILE A 488 5.24 16.75 25.45
CA ILE A 488 4.53 16.23 26.62
C ILE A 488 4.57 14.70 26.54
N ALA A 489 5.27 14.08 27.49
CA ALA A 489 5.49 12.65 27.52
C ALA A 489 4.20 11.83 27.76
N GLY A 490 4.24 10.54 27.42
CA GLY A 490 3.17 9.58 27.69
C GLY A 490 2.06 9.56 26.64
N ASP A 491 1.29 8.48 26.65
CA ASP A 491 0.23 8.25 25.67
C ASP A 491 -0.88 9.29 25.77
N TRP A 492 -1.42 9.65 24.61
CA TRP A 492 -2.60 10.49 24.50
C TRP A 492 -3.84 9.64 24.20
N TYR A 493 -4.99 10.02 24.77
CA TYR A 493 -6.25 9.28 24.61
C TYR A 493 -7.47 10.22 24.60
N PRO A 494 -8.55 9.85 23.88
CA PRO A 494 -9.80 10.60 23.93
C PRO A 494 -10.53 10.29 25.24
N ALA A 495 -10.68 11.28 26.11
CA ALA A 495 -11.55 11.18 27.29
C ALA A 495 -13.03 11.36 26.89
N SER A 496 -13.31 12.15 25.85
CA SER A 496 -14.63 12.28 25.24
C SER A 496 -14.55 12.87 23.82
N GLY A 497 -15.61 12.64 23.03
CA GLY A 497 -15.74 13.14 21.65
C GLY A 497 -14.90 12.40 20.62
N ASN A 498 -14.98 12.85 19.38
CA ASN A 498 -14.27 12.24 18.25
C ASN A 498 -12.95 12.98 18.02
N TRP A 499 -11.85 12.24 18.06
CA TRP A 499 -10.51 12.77 17.84
C TRP A 499 -9.77 11.98 16.77
N THR A 500 -9.30 12.66 15.74
CA THR A 500 -8.59 12.06 14.61
C THR A 500 -7.32 12.85 14.32
N ASP A 501 -6.36 12.23 13.65
CA ASP A 501 -5.19 12.94 13.15
C ASP A 501 -5.54 13.62 11.81
N ALA A 502 -5.20 14.90 11.68
CA ALA A 502 -5.46 15.70 10.50
C ALA A 502 -4.22 16.47 10.05
N THR A 503 -4.22 16.95 8.80
CA THR A 503 -3.18 17.86 8.30
C THR A 503 -3.12 19.10 9.19
N GLY A 504 -1.93 19.36 9.74
CA GLY A 504 -1.71 20.49 10.62
C GLY A 504 -2.02 20.25 12.09
N GLY A 505 -2.42 19.04 12.55
CA GLY A 505 -2.51 18.70 13.98
C GLY A 505 -3.62 17.73 14.36
N LYS A 506 -3.80 17.52 15.67
CA LYS A 506 -4.90 16.71 16.22
C LYS A 506 -6.23 17.42 15.97
N GLN A 507 -7.18 16.77 15.32
CA GLN A 507 -8.51 17.29 15.10
C GLN A 507 -9.50 16.73 16.11
N GLY A 508 -10.24 17.60 16.79
CA GLY A 508 -11.38 17.25 17.63
C GLY A 508 -12.68 17.69 16.98
N GLN A 509 -13.74 16.87 17.09
CA GLN A 509 -15.10 17.21 16.67
C GLN A 509 -16.13 16.78 17.71
N ALA A 510 -17.02 17.70 18.11
CA ALA A 510 -18.11 17.41 19.04
C ALA A 510 -19.27 18.40 18.98
N SER A 511 -20.46 17.94 19.40
CA SER A 511 -21.66 18.76 19.61
C SER A 511 -21.75 19.37 21.02
N GLY A 512 -20.76 19.12 21.88
CA GLY A 512 -20.60 19.63 23.23
C GLY A 512 -19.10 19.69 23.56
N ASP A 513 -18.72 19.48 24.83
CA ASP A 513 -17.31 19.36 25.21
C ASP A 513 -16.71 18.00 24.79
N ALA A 514 -15.55 18.06 24.17
CA ALA A 514 -14.70 16.90 23.90
C ALA A 514 -13.28 17.14 24.42
N PHE A 515 -12.66 16.08 24.94
CA PHE A 515 -11.34 16.15 25.56
C PHE A 515 -10.41 15.07 25.04
N TYR A 516 -9.17 15.46 24.72
CA TYR A 516 -8.07 14.58 24.38
C TYR A 516 -6.91 14.82 25.33
N LEU A 517 -6.59 13.83 26.17
CA LEU A 517 -5.70 14.01 27.32
C LEU A 517 -4.41 13.21 27.16
N SER A 518 -3.33 13.74 27.70
CA SER A 518 -2.07 13.01 27.91
C SER A 518 -2.06 12.35 29.29
N LYS A 519 -1.46 11.17 29.39
CA LYS A 519 -1.19 10.54 30.70
C LYS A 519 -0.22 11.36 31.56
N ALA A 520 0.61 12.23 30.98
CA ALA A 520 1.48 13.10 31.77
C ALA A 520 0.69 14.12 32.57
N SER A 521 1.17 14.40 33.79
CA SER A 521 0.55 15.33 34.72
C SER A 521 1.54 16.36 35.25
N GLY A 522 1.04 17.46 35.79
CA GLY A 522 1.86 18.47 36.46
C GLY A 522 1.06 19.36 37.40
N SER A 523 1.79 20.00 38.32
CA SER A 523 1.29 21.05 39.20
C SER A 523 1.65 22.42 38.63
N ASP A 524 2.95 22.74 38.57
CA ASP A 524 3.46 24.00 38.03
C ASP A 524 4.12 23.76 36.67
N PHE A 525 3.78 24.62 35.70
CA PHE A 525 4.21 24.48 34.31
C PHE A 525 3.92 25.73 33.49
N THR A 526 4.53 25.80 32.33
CA THR A 526 4.04 26.59 31.20
C THR A 526 3.56 25.63 30.11
N LEU A 527 2.30 25.75 29.67
CA LEU A 527 1.70 24.97 28.59
C LEU A 527 1.34 25.92 27.44
N GLU A 528 1.74 25.57 26.22
CA GLU A 528 1.44 26.36 25.02
C GLU A 528 1.11 25.49 23.82
N GLY A 529 0.46 26.04 22.80
CA GLY A 529 0.11 25.31 21.59
C GLY A 529 -0.63 26.17 20.57
N ASP A 530 -0.61 25.71 19.33
CA ASP A 530 -1.32 26.33 18.21
C ASP A 530 -2.73 25.76 18.11
N VAL A 531 -3.73 26.64 18.07
CA VAL A 531 -5.15 26.30 18.12
C VAL A 531 -5.87 26.95 16.97
N ARG A 532 -6.51 26.15 16.12
CA ARG A 532 -7.32 26.61 14.99
C ARG A 532 -8.74 26.07 15.08
N LEU A 533 -9.69 26.94 15.36
CA LEU A 533 -11.12 26.61 15.33
C LEU A 533 -11.60 26.61 13.87
N VAL A 534 -11.90 25.44 13.31
CA VAL A 534 -12.35 25.30 11.92
C VAL A 534 -13.80 25.75 11.78
N SER A 535 -14.65 25.26 12.68
CA SER A 535 -16.08 25.58 12.75
C SER A 535 -16.59 25.43 14.18
N GLY A 536 -17.71 26.09 14.52
CA GLY A 536 -18.32 25.98 15.85
C GLY A 536 -17.86 27.04 16.83
N THR A 537 -17.92 26.75 18.14
CA THR A 537 -17.85 27.77 19.20
C THR A 537 -16.43 27.98 19.74
N ALA A 538 -15.74 26.93 20.22
CA ALA A 538 -14.46 27.12 20.90
C ALA A 538 -13.46 25.97 20.74
N ALA A 539 -12.17 26.31 20.90
CA ALA A 539 -11.04 25.39 20.89
C ALA A 539 -10.02 25.81 21.96
N ALA A 540 -9.33 24.84 22.57
CA ALA A 540 -8.69 25.10 23.86
C ALA A 540 -7.51 24.19 24.22
N LEU A 541 -6.69 24.68 25.15
CA LEU A 541 -5.74 23.88 25.93
C LEU A 541 -6.35 23.57 27.29
N THR A 542 -6.27 22.31 27.70
CA THR A 542 -6.77 21.80 28.99
C THR A 542 -5.61 21.36 29.86
N PHE A 543 -5.70 21.61 31.16
CA PHE A 543 -4.66 21.27 32.11
C PHE A 543 -5.20 20.98 33.51
N ARG A 544 -4.38 20.31 34.31
CA ARG A 544 -4.76 19.78 35.63
C ARG A 544 -6.06 18.95 35.57
N ALA A 545 -6.26 18.20 34.49
CA ALA A 545 -7.46 17.40 34.29
C ALA A 545 -7.44 16.08 35.09
N SER A 546 -8.61 15.65 35.56
CA SER A 546 -8.88 14.26 35.94
C SER A 546 -8.99 13.38 34.68
N LYS A 547 -8.84 12.07 34.85
CA LYS A 547 -8.82 11.08 33.74
C LYS A 547 -10.05 11.16 32.83
N ASP A 548 -11.20 11.50 33.41
CA ASP A 548 -12.53 11.63 32.79
C ASP A 548 -12.89 13.09 32.43
N ALA A 549 -11.96 14.03 32.63
CA ALA A 549 -12.18 15.46 32.48
C ALA A 549 -13.37 16.03 33.28
N SER A 550 -13.82 15.39 34.38
CA SER A 550 -14.84 15.96 35.27
C SER A 550 -14.31 17.09 36.17
N ARG A 551 -12.98 17.14 36.37
CA ARG A 551 -12.26 18.22 37.04
C ARG A 551 -11.10 18.66 36.16
N HIS A 552 -11.05 19.91 35.75
CA HIS A 552 -9.96 20.46 34.95
C HIS A 552 -9.96 21.99 35.00
N TYR A 553 -8.88 22.59 34.50
CA TYR A 553 -8.91 23.95 33.98
C TYR A 553 -8.75 23.92 32.46
N THR A 554 -9.39 24.86 31.78
CA THR A 554 -9.29 25.01 30.33
C THR A 554 -9.12 26.48 29.99
N VAL A 555 -8.21 26.76 29.05
CA VAL A 555 -8.07 28.07 28.42
C VAL A 555 -8.45 27.97 26.93
N ASN A 556 -9.52 28.64 26.54
CA ASN A 556 -10.09 28.55 25.19
C ASN A 556 -10.14 29.89 24.47
N ILE A 557 -10.04 29.83 23.14
CA ILE A 557 -10.56 30.85 22.24
C ILE A 557 -12.04 30.54 21.98
N ASP A 558 -12.91 31.53 22.11
CA ASP A 558 -14.35 31.42 21.88
C ASP A 558 -14.79 32.42 20.81
N ALA A 559 -15.16 31.90 19.63
CA ALA A 559 -15.55 32.70 18.48
C ALA A 559 -16.97 33.25 18.55
N ASP A 560 -17.86 32.62 19.33
CA ASP A 560 -19.23 33.12 19.47
C ASP A 560 -19.30 34.24 20.51
N ALA A 561 -18.57 34.09 21.62
CA ALA A 561 -18.49 35.10 22.66
C ALA A 561 -17.46 36.20 22.37
N GLY A 562 -16.51 35.97 21.46
CA GLY A 562 -15.44 36.93 21.13
C GLY A 562 -14.49 37.14 22.31
N VAL A 563 -14.08 36.06 22.97
CA VAL A 563 -13.21 36.11 24.16
C VAL A 563 -12.14 35.03 24.16
N VAL A 564 -11.04 35.30 24.87
CA VAL A 564 -10.21 34.25 25.48
C VAL A 564 -10.73 34.04 26.89
N LYS A 565 -10.94 32.78 27.30
CA LYS A 565 -11.53 32.48 28.60
C LYS A 565 -10.74 31.39 29.33
N LEU A 566 -10.54 31.60 30.63
CA LEU A 566 -10.02 30.61 31.57
C LEU A 566 -11.18 30.15 32.47
N TRP A 567 -11.43 28.85 32.51
CA TRP A 567 -12.58 28.29 33.22
C TRP A 567 -12.31 26.89 33.77
N ARG A 568 -13.20 26.44 34.65
CA ARG A 568 -13.34 25.07 35.13
C ARG A 568 -14.83 24.70 35.20
N PRO A 569 -15.21 23.42 35.30
CA PRO A 569 -16.61 23.04 35.43
C PRO A 569 -17.33 23.84 36.53
N GLY A 570 -18.44 24.47 36.14
CA GLY A 570 -19.27 25.32 37.02
C GLY A 570 -18.76 26.74 37.27
N ARG A 571 -17.62 27.17 36.70
CA ARG A 571 -17.08 28.52 36.95
C ARG A 571 -16.18 29.04 35.82
N ASP A 572 -16.56 30.19 35.26
CA ASP A 572 -15.66 31.04 34.50
C ASP A 572 -14.77 31.84 35.46
N ILE A 573 -13.45 31.69 35.36
CA ILE A 573 -12.49 32.28 36.31
C ILE A 573 -12.09 33.68 35.85
N ALA A 574 -11.83 33.83 34.55
CA ALA A 574 -11.53 35.10 33.91
C ALA A 574 -11.81 35.02 32.41
N ALA A 575 -12.16 36.15 31.80
CA ALA A 575 -12.33 36.30 30.37
C ALA A 575 -11.72 37.62 29.91
N PHE A 576 -11.21 37.64 28.68
CA PHE A 576 -10.64 38.80 28.02
C PHE A 576 -11.25 38.98 26.63
N PRO A 577 -11.80 40.15 26.28
CA PRO A 577 -12.34 40.42 24.94
C PRO A 577 -11.26 40.29 23.86
N ALA A 578 -11.48 39.42 22.88
CA ALA A 578 -10.59 39.22 21.74
C ALA A 578 -11.41 38.77 20.51
N PRO A 579 -11.33 39.47 19.36
CA PRO A 579 -12.02 39.01 18.16
C PRO A 579 -11.38 37.70 17.67
N ILE A 580 -12.12 36.60 17.82
CA ILE A 580 -11.69 35.28 17.39
C ILE A 580 -12.32 34.95 16.04
N GLU A 581 -11.47 34.75 15.04
CA GLU A 581 -11.83 34.36 13.69
C GLU A 581 -11.71 32.85 13.53
N ARG A 582 -12.72 32.24 12.89
CA ARG A 582 -12.64 30.83 12.50
C ARG A 582 -11.64 30.66 11.36
N ASN A 583 -11.03 29.49 11.27
CA ASN A 583 -9.94 29.12 10.35
C ASN A 583 -8.64 29.91 10.49
N ARG A 584 -8.53 30.84 11.44
CA ARG A 584 -7.24 31.41 11.86
C ARG A 584 -6.60 30.53 12.93
N THR A 585 -5.28 30.35 12.82
CA THR A 585 -4.48 29.74 13.88
C THR A 585 -4.09 30.81 14.91
N TYR A 586 -4.32 30.52 16.18
CA TYR A 586 -3.91 31.31 17.33
C TYR A 586 -2.89 30.54 18.16
N HIS A 587 -1.90 31.23 18.71
CA HIS A 587 -0.96 30.64 19.67
C HIS A 587 -1.43 30.93 21.09
N LEU A 588 -1.90 29.90 21.80
CA LEU A 588 -2.33 30.00 23.20
C LEU A 588 -1.20 29.54 24.12
N LYS A 589 -1.00 30.28 25.21
CA LYS A 589 -0.03 29.94 26.25
C LYS A 589 -0.59 30.23 27.63
N VAL A 590 -0.37 29.33 28.58
CA VAL A 590 -0.74 29.49 29.99
C VAL A 590 0.42 29.08 30.89
N LYS A 591 0.71 29.90 31.90
CA LYS A 591 1.65 29.59 32.98
C LYS A 591 0.85 29.39 34.25
N ALA A 592 1.00 28.23 34.87
CA ALA A 592 0.37 27.86 36.14
C ALA A 592 1.45 27.72 37.22
N VAL A 593 1.35 28.49 38.30
CA VAL A 593 2.24 28.38 39.48
C VAL A 593 1.39 28.47 40.75
N GLY A 594 1.29 27.37 41.49
CA GLY A 594 0.37 27.27 42.62
C GLY A 594 -1.08 27.51 42.18
N SER A 595 -1.72 28.54 42.74
CA SER A 595 -3.07 28.96 42.35
C SER A 595 -3.11 30.04 41.27
N GLN A 596 -1.96 30.57 40.84
CA GLN A 596 -1.87 31.69 39.89
C GLN A 596 -1.80 31.19 38.45
N PHE A 597 -2.58 31.82 37.58
CA PHE A 597 -2.60 31.58 36.14
C PHE A 597 -2.33 32.87 35.39
N THR A 598 -1.42 32.82 34.43
CA THR A 598 -1.21 33.89 33.46
C THR A 598 -1.40 33.32 32.06
N VAL A 599 -2.18 33.99 31.21
CA VAL A 599 -2.51 33.53 29.84
C VAL A 599 -2.04 34.55 28.83
N TRP A 600 -1.50 34.06 27.72
CA TRP A 600 -1.16 34.82 26.53
C TRP A 600 -1.89 34.29 25.30
N LEU A 601 -2.26 35.21 24.41
CA LEU A 601 -2.74 34.95 23.06
C LEU A 601 -1.79 35.65 22.08
N ASP A 602 -1.21 34.92 21.13
CA ASP A 602 -0.28 35.43 20.12
C ASP A 602 0.87 36.26 20.73
N GLY A 603 1.36 35.83 21.90
CA GLY A 603 2.45 36.49 22.65
C GLY A 603 2.04 37.66 23.54
N GLN A 604 0.79 38.14 23.46
CA GLN A 604 0.27 39.20 24.33
C GLN A 604 -0.38 38.61 25.59
N GLN A 605 -0.04 39.14 26.77
CA GLN A 605 -0.70 38.73 28.01
C GLN A 605 -2.14 39.25 28.04
N VAL A 606 -3.11 38.35 28.22
CA VAL A 606 -4.55 38.67 28.17
C VAL A 606 -5.28 38.37 29.48
N ILE A 607 -4.83 37.40 30.28
CA ILE A 607 -5.45 37.07 31.57
C ILE A 607 -4.36 36.92 32.65
N SER A 608 -4.64 37.43 33.84
CA SER A 608 -3.96 37.09 35.09
C SER A 608 -5.02 36.83 36.16
N ALA A 609 -5.09 35.61 36.68
CA ALA A 609 -6.15 35.19 37.59
C ALA A 609 -5.64 34.17 38.62
N SER A 610 -6.43 33.93 39.68
CA SER A 610 -6.11 32.94 40.70
C SER A 610 -7.30 32.04 41.01
N ASP A 611 -7.09 30.73 41.00
CA ASP A 611 -8.05 29.73 41.49
C ASP A 611 -7.26 28.51 42.02
N GLY A 612 -7.56 28.09 43.26
CA GLY A 612 -6.80 27.06 43.97
C GLY A 612 -7.48 25.69 44.04
N GLU A 613 -8.59 25.50 43.32
CA GLU A 613 -9.44 24.31 43.44
C GLU A 613 -8.75 23.02 42.95
N ILE A 614 -7.87 23.12 41.95
CA ILE A 614 -7.21 21.96 41.34
C ILE A 614 -5.70 22.20 41.32
N ALA A 615 -4.97 21.49 42.17
CA ALA A 615 -3.53 21.71 42.34
C ALA A 615 -2.66 21.01 41.25
N SER A 616 -3.13 19.90 40.69
CA SER A 616 -2.39 19.12 39.69
C SER A 616 -3.31 18.22 38.87
N GLY A 617 -2.82 17.75 37.72
CA GLY A 617 -3.50 16.75 36.90
C GLY A 617 -2.94 16.70 35.48
N GLN A 618 -3.68 16.07 34.58
CA GLN A 618 -3.26 15.80 33.20
C GLN A 618 -3.31 17.03 32.30
N PHE A 619 -2.52 17.01 31.23
CA PHE A 619 -2.59 17.97 30.12
C PHE A 619 -3.53 17.46 29.03
N GLY A 620 -4.07 18.37 28.23
CA GLY A 620 -4.98 17.98 27.16
C GLY A 620 -5.38 19.10 26.22
N LEU A 621 -6.28 18.73 25.33
CA LEU A 621 -6.92 19.56 24.32
C LEU A 621 -8.43 19.52 24.56
N ASN A 622 -9.11 20.60 24.20
CA ASN A 622 -10.57 20.64 24.20
C ASN A 622 -11.12 21.34 22.95
N VAL A 623 -12.28 20.86 22.51
CA VAL A 623 -13.15 21.52 21.54
C VAL A 623 -14.56 21.55 22.10
N PHE A 624 -15.26 22.66 21.89
CA PHE A 624 -16.65 22.81 22.31
C PHE A 624 -17.53 23.18 21.12
N ARG A 625 -18.56 22.35 20.88
CA ARG A 625 -19.60 22.57 19.85
C ARG A 625 -19.01 22.94 18.49
N GLY A 626 -18.09 22.14 17.98
CA GLY A 626 -17.33 22.51 16.79
C GLY A 626 -16.33 21.47 16.31
N THR A 627 -15.54 21.90 15.34
CA THR A 627 -14.37 21.19 14.83
C THR A 627 -13.15 22.08 14.99
N ALA A 628 -12.07 21.56 15.56
CA ALA A 628 -10.84 22.30 15.78
C ALA A 628 -9.61 21.43 15.52
N VAL A 629 -8.52 22.06 15.08
CA VAL A 629 -7.22 21.42 14.88
C VAL A 629 -6.20 22.06 15.83
N LEU A 630 -5.48 21.23 16.58
CA LEU A 630 -4.51 21.66 17.59
C LEU A 630 -3.13 21.02 17.36
N GLN A 631 -2.07 21.80 17.55
CA GLN A 631 -0.72 21.44 17.10
C GLN A 631 0.38 22.09 17.94
N ASN A 632 1.60 21.59 17.82
CA ASN A 632 2.80 22.19 18.43
C ASN A 632 2.66 22.39 19.95
N VAL A 633 1.98 21.47 20.63
CA VAL A 633 1.61 21.60 22.04
C VAL A 633 2.82 21.28 22.91
N ARG A 634 3.29 22.23 23.71
CA ARG A 634 4.53 22.10 24.47
C ARG A 634 4.34 22.44 25.93
N ARG A 635 5.09 21.75 26.79
CA ARG A 635 5.25 22.07 28.20
C ARG A 635 6.70 22.43 28.50
N SER A 636 6.91 23.43 29.37
CA SER A 636 8.18 23.72 30.04
C SER A 636 8.02 23.93 31.53
#